data_AF-C5BSB7-F1
#
_entry.id   AF-C5BSB7-F1
#
_cell.length_a   1.000
_cell.length_b   1.000
_cell.length_c   1.000
_cell.angle_alpha   90.00
_cell.angle_beta   90.00
_cell.angle_gamma   90.00
#
_symmetry.space_group_name_H-M   'P 1'
#
loop_
_entity.id
_entity.type
_entity.pdbx_description
1 polymer ?
#
loop_
_entity_poly.entity_id
_entity_poly.type
_entity_poly.pdbx_seq_one_letter_code
_entity_poly.pdbx_strand_id
1 'polypeptide(L)'
;MAHTDRLISHLPSLYRPQAGDAGILNDLLGQWGAELDNISDQMTQVMQAHWHGTADRAIYNPYFNRTRQQQKLPPLSANSPLLEERRLLNEFPYICDLARLGALLELPVWREPPQLRENVESYRARLQKMFLIYRNGLGTLAALRAMVEASLPLAMGVPVVHRHRPFAIEEYAPLGLTEEAAIARGAPLDAVGPLMRWELHNQGLQASAPTAYIEGVTPVAGEYAATERPALELMGAPGQPSVSLAYHQSLAPGDVLRLAPVAMGFLATGNDLLQAQGSAASTLANTRADSGWQALAEFTGTSITHLAQTRDHTLWAVVDNAGNSELWRYKGANWLRVQSGFAFANITLLRALDFELFIGDANGLHIIHCLPEVEDDYTLQTSPWFNSAVYDMLLDDGLLWFATEQGVFTATPNAATASATPLQSPTYCIAIHAQRSLYFGGALGVVHLHKGYNRWTHLIAESASDLDPAWQTFNSAAPATSYVPPVSAIASTADGALWLGTAQGLARFFAARSSTSGLVYSPRLQAFPDLMPGRVTTVASDPSGLVWFGGENGLLRFDGRDFLEYLEAEDIWQSLGAADAIYPDDVDPAPRDRWRFNTTLLEPAWEQFDSTNRSWNQTDTPVRSNGGREVNALLWCHSLRADLGSWNGANFVPSADSAVPLTEFSVRVKRSATEIVNGGIPALPMLPAGRSSWRYLSQEVPPLQVPVETPWWSTEGRLVPNGGATITPYPGRFRLGGPDPVANLPAGLFDDVVYAYLPAAKVRFSWPEQQPFSLLVRLTAVEKDEVIHPAVLDRVWQGMQKVKPAGARLMLAVENDIVRGLDV
;
A
#
# COMPACT_ATOMS: atom_id res chain seq x y z
N MET A 1 -30.57 38.38 -2.71
CA MET A 1 -31.15 39.35 -3.65
C MET A 1 -32.36 38.69 -4.26
N ALA A 2 -33.51 39.36 -4.27
CA ALA A 2 -34.70 38.86 -4.96
C ALA A 2 -34.38 38.67 -6.45
N HIS A 3 -34.98 37.68 -7.11
CA HIS A 3 -34.70 37.45 -8.53
C HIS A 3 -35.05 38.66 -9.41
N THR A 4 -36.00 39.49 -8.97
CA THR A 4 -36.31 40.80 -9.59
C THR A 4 -35.08 41.71 -9.65
N ASP A 5 -34.34 41.84 -8.55
CA ASP A 5 -33.16 42.71 -8.48
C ASP A 5 -32.03 42.20 -9.37
N ARG A 6 -31.90 40.87 -9.48
CA ARG A 6 -30.95 40.24 -10.42
C ARG A 6 -31.34 40.48 -11.87
N LEU A 7 -32.61 40.32 -12.22
CA LEU A 7 -33.08 40.57 -13.58
C LEU A 7 -32.86 42.03 -13.99
N ILE A 8 -33.10 42.97 -13.08
CA ILE A 8 -32.83 44.40 -13.31
C ILE A 8 -31.32 44.66 -13.45
N SER A 9 -30.48 44.00 -12.65
CA SER A 9 -29.01 44.19 -12.73
C SER A 9 -28.40 43.66 -14.04
N HIS A 10 -29.09 42.78 -14.76
CA HIS A 10 -28.73 42.32 -16.10
C HIS A 10 -29.15 43.27 -17.24
N LEU A 11 -29.91 44.33 -16.94
CA LEU A 11 -30.33 45.36 -17.91
C LEU A 11 -29.73 46.76 -17.64
N PRO A 12 -28.45 46.90 -17.26
CA PRO A 12 -27.91 48.14 -16.66
C PRO A 12 -27.88 49.35 -17.60
N SER A 13 -27.98 49.13 -18.91
CA SER A 13 -28.03 50.16 -19.97
C SER A 13 -29.41 50.37 -20.59
N LEU A 14 -30.33 49.41 -20.42
CA LEU A 14 -31.65 49.39 -21.05
C LEU A 14 -32.76 49.86 -20.11
N TYR A 15 -32.59 49.62 -18.81
CA TYR A 15 -33.63 49.89 -17.84
C TYR A 15 -33.07 50.23 -16.46
N ARG A 16 -33.43 51.40 -15.94
CA ARG A 16 -33.05 51.88 -14.60
C ARG A 16 -34.29 52.43 -13.89
N PRO A 17 -35.08 51.55 -13.24
CA PRO A 17 -36.29 52.00 -12.57
C PRO A 17 -35.92 52.93 -11.41
N GLN A 18 -36.66 54.04 -11.29
CA GLN A 18 -36.56 54.90 -10.12
C GLN A 18 -37.32 54.27 -8.95
N ALA A 19 -37.01 54.67 -7.72
CA ALA A 19 -37.74 54.16 -6.55
C ALA A 19 -39.24 54.48 -6.68
N GLY A 20 -40.07 53.43 -6.72
CA GLY A 20 -41.52 53.56 -6.91
C GLY A 20 -42.00 53.50 -8.37
N ASP A 21 -41.16 53.10 -9.32
CA ASP A 21 -41.55 52.91 -10.72
C ASP A 21 -42.60 51.79 -10.87
N ALA A 22 -43.79 52.13 -11.37
CA ALA A 22 -44.90 51.21 -11.65
C ALA A 22 -45.09 50.99 -13.16
N GLY A 23 -44.02 51.17 -13.94
CA GLY A 23 -44.04 50.89 -15.37
C GLY A 23 -44.29 49.42 -15.66
N ILE A 24 -44.96 49.13 -16.79
CA ILE A 24 -45.32 47.78 -17.24
C ILE A 24 -44.11 46.83 -17.24
N LEU A 25 -42.92 47.33 -17.59
CA LEU A 25 -41.68 46.53 -17.57
C LEU A 25 -41.21 46.22 -16.14
N ASN A 26 -41.36 47.14 -15.18
CA ASN A 26 -41.05 46.86 -13.78
C ASN A 26 -41.99 45.82 -13.20
N ASP A 27 -43.29 45.96 -13.48
CA ASP A 27 -44.32 45.04 -13.01
C ASP A 27 -44.12 43.64 -13.61
N LEU A 28 -43.75 43.56 -14.89
CA LEU A 28 -43.48 42.29 -15.57
C LEU A 28 -42.20 41.63 -15.05
N LEU A 29 -41.11 42.38 -14.86
CA LEU A 29 -39.89 41.89 -14.22
C LEU A 29 -40.11 41.50 -12.76
N GLY A 30 -40.98 42.23 -12.05
CA GLY A 30 -41.40 41.93 -10.69
C GLY A 30 -42.22 40.65 -10.59
N GLN A 31 -43.17 40.43 -11.51
CA GLN A 31 -43.94 39.19 -11.57
C GLN A 31 -43.07 37.98 -11.98
N TRP A 32 -42.17 38.15 -12.95
CA TRP A 32 -41.22 37.09 -13.30
C TRP A 32 -40.22 36.80 -12.19
N GLY A 33 -39.71 37.83 -11.52
CA GLY A 33 -38.84 37.67 -10.36
C GLY A 33 -39.55 36.97 -9.21
N ALA A 34 -40.80 37.37 -8.90
CA ALA A 34 -41.62 36.71 -7.89
C ALA A 34 -41.94 35.25 -8.25
N GLU A 35 -42.17 34.94 -9.53
CA GLU A 35 -42.39 33.57 -9.97
C GLU A 35 -41.09 32.74 -9.90
N LEU A 36 -39.93 33.33 -10.21
CA LEU A 36 -38.63 32.67 -10.01
C LEU A 36 -38.30 32.47 -8.53
N ASP A 37 -38.63 33.42 -7.68
CA ASP A 37 -38.50 33.31 -6.23
C ASP A 37 -39.44 32.22 -5.69
N ASN A 38 -40.70 32.17 -6.14
CA ASN A 38 -41.65 31.10 -5.81
C ASN A 38 -41.19 29.73 -6.30
N ILE A 39 -40.67 29.64 -7.53
CA ILE A 39 -40.06 28.43 -8.08
C ILE A 39 -38.85 28.03 -7.22
N SER A 40 -38.03 28.98 -6.77
CA SER A 40 -36.87 28.74 -5.91
C SER A 40 -37.29 28.26 -4.51
N ASP A 41 -38.33 28.85 -3.91
CA ASP A 41 -38.86 28.44 -2.62
C ASP A 41 -39.50 27.04 -2.71
N GLN A 42 -40.22 26.76 -3.80
CA GLN A 42 -40.70 25.41 -4.10
C GLN A 42 -39.53 24.45 -4.36
N MET A 43 -38.42 24.88 -4.98
CA MET A 43 -37.20 24.05 -5.06
C MET A 43 -36.68 23.74 -3.67
N THR A 44 -36.55 24.75 -2.81
CA THR A 44 -36.05 24.57 -1.45
C THR A 44 -36.96 23.64 -0.66
N GLN A 45 -38.28 23.78 -0.78
CA GLN A 45 -39.26 22.90 -0.14
C GLN A 45 -39.27 21.48 -0.71
N VAL A 46 -39.09 21.29 -2.02
CA VAL A 46 -38.94 19.97 -2.65
C VAL A 46 -37.65 19.30 -2.20
N MET A 47 -36.54 20.04 -2.18
CA MET A 47 -35.26 19.56 -1.66
C MET A 47 -35.39 19.21 -0.17
N GLN A 48 -36.06 20.05 0.63
CA GLN A 48 -36.35 19.78 2.04
C GLN A 48 -37.28 18.59 2.28
N ALA A 49 -38.31 18.42 1.46
CA ALA A 49 -39.22 17.28 1.52
C ALA A 49 -38.48 15.98 1.20
N HIS A 50 -37.58 15.98 0.20
CA HIS A 50 -36.71 14.85 -0.17
C HIS A 50 -35.80 14.32 0.94
N TRP A 51 -35.69 15.03 2.07
CA TRP A 51 -34.86 14.63 3.21
C TRP A 51 -35.63 13.98 4.37
N HIS A 52 -36.95 13.78 4.22
CA HIS A 52 -37.71 12.79 4.97
C HIS A 52 -38.07 11.62 4.04
N GLY A 53 -38.04 10.37 4.55
CA GLY A 53 -38.36 9.15 3.78
C GLY A 53 -39.78 9.05 3.19
N THR A 54 -40.51 10.16 3.17
CA THR A 54 -41.84 10.33 2.59
C THR A 54 -41.81 10.98 1.20
N ALA A 55 -40.73 11.60 0.75
CA ALA A 55 -40.74 12.33 -0.52
C ALA A 55 -40.36 11.46 -1.73
N ASP A 56 -40.93 10.27 -1.82
CA ASP A 56 -41.09 9.66 -3.14
C ASP A 56 -42.30 10.33 -3.80
N ARG A 57 -42.04 11.17 -4.81
CA ARG A 57 -43.12 11.78 -5.58
C ARG A 57 -44.03 10.71 -6.21
N ALA A 58 -43.53 9.47 -6.37
CA ALA A 58 -44.33 8.29 -6.70
C ALA A 58 -45.52 8.05 -5.75
N ILE A 59 -45.34 8.21 -4.43
CA ILE A 59 -46.42 8.02 -3.43
C ILE A 59 -47.56 9.02 -3.65
N TYR A 60 -47.26 10.19 -4.21
CA TYR A 60 -48.22 11.30 -4.37
C TYR A 60 -48.50 11.68 -5.85
N ASN A 61 -47.90 10.99 -6.83
CA ASN A 61 -48.05 11.33 -8.24
C ASN A 61 -49.45 10.92 -8.73
N PRO A 62 -50.31 11.87 -9.17
CA PRO A 62 -51.69 11.57 -9.52
C PRO A 62 -51.85 10.59 -10.68
N TYR A 63 -50.91 10.62 -11.64
CA TYR A 63 -50.94 9.75 -12.81
C TYR A 63 -50.52 8.31 -12.46
N PHE A 64 -49.49 8.18 -11.62
CA PHE A 64 -49.00 6.87 -11.19
C PHE A 64 -50.00 6.15 -10.27
N ASN A 65 -50.52 6.86 -9.27
CA ASN A 65 -51.54 6.32 -8.37
C ASN A 65 -52.82 5.93 -9.12
N ARG A 66 -53.22 6.69 -10.14
CA ARG A 66 -54.35 6.36 -11.01
C ARG A 66 -54.10 5.08 -11.84
N THR A 67 -52.88 4.90 -12.35
CA THR A 67 -52.50 3.70 -13.11
C THR A 67 -52.56 2.45 -12.23
N ARG A 68 -52.07 2.54 -10.99
CA ARG A 68 -52.16 1.43 -10.00
C ARG A 68 -53.59 1.11 -9.61
N GLN A 69 -54.43 2.12 -9.40
CA GLN A 69 -55.86 1.93 -9.15
C GLN A 69 -56.55 1.20 -10.31
N GLN A 70 -56.23 1.54 -11.56
CA GLN A 70 -56.77 0.87 -12.75
C GLN A 70 -56.32 -0.60 -12.83
N GLN A 71 -55.10 -0.90 -12.36
CA GLN A 71 -54.56 -2.26 -12.29
C GLN A 71 -54.99 -3.03 -11.02
N LYS A 72 -55.84 -2.45 -10.17
CA LYS A 72 -56.25 -2.99 -8.86
C LYS A 72 -55.09 -3.29 -7.90
N LEU A 73 -54.00 -2.53 -8.01
CA LEU A 73 -52.86 -2.61 -7.10
C LEU A 73 -53.07 -1.68 -5.89
N PRO A 74 -52.59 -2.03 -4.69
CA PRO A 74 -52.69 -1.17 -3.51
C PRO A 74 -51.86 0.12 -3.68
N PRO A 75 -52.19 1.20 -2.94
CA PRO A 75 -51.37 2.41 -2.93
C PRO A 75 -49.99 2.10 -2.38
N LEU A 76 -48.95 2.73 -2.95
CA LEU A 76 -47.58 2.51 -2.51
C LEU A 76 -47.36 3.03 -1.10
N SER A 77 -46.64 2.26 -0.30
CA SER A 77 -46.24 2.60 1.06
C SER A 77 -44.74 2.45 1.20
N ALA A 78 -44.07 3.47 1.75
CA ALA A 78 -42.65 3.41 2.10
C ALA A 78 -42.32 2.27 3.09
N ASN A 79 -43.32 1.80 3.83
CA ASN A 79 -43.21 0.70 4.79
C ASN A 79 -43.77 -0.62 4.24
N SER A 80 -43.93 -0.76 2.92
CA SER A 80 -44.45 -2.01 2.34
C SER A 80 -43.46 -3.17 2.59
N PRO A 81 -43.92 -4.32 3.11
CA PRO A 81 -43.09 -5.51 3.25
C PRO A 81 -42.77 -6.16 1.89
N LEU A 82 -43.53 -5.84 0.83
CA LEU A 82 -43.37 -6.42 -0.50
C LEU A 82 -42.15 -5.84 -1.22
N LEU A 83 -41.23 -6.71 -1.63
CA LEU A 83 -39.98 -6.32 -2.30
C LEU A 83 -40.24 -5.58 -3.62
N GLU A 84 -41.23 -6.02 -4.41
CA GLU A 84 -41.59 -5.39 -5.69
C GLU A 84 -42.10 -3.95 -5.52
N GLU A 85 -42.77 -3.63 -4.41
CA GLU A 85 -43.28 -2.28 -4.15
C GLU A 85 -42.19 -1.34 -3.65
N ARG A 86 -41.24 -1.87 -2.86
CA ARG A 86 -40.03 -1.14 -2.46
C ARG A 86 -39.12 -0.87 -3.66
N ARG A 87 -39.00 -1.84 -4.60
CA ARG A 87 -38.35 -1.63 -5.90
C ARG A 87 -39.01 -0.49 -6.67
N LEU A 88 -40.33 -0.53 -6.79
CA LEU A 88 -41.09 0.50 -7.50
C LEU A 88 -40.94 1.90 -6.90
N LEU A 89 -40.82 2.03 -5.58
CA LEU A 89 -40.53 3.31 -4.91
C LEU A 89 -39.11 3.80 -5.23
N ASN A 90 -38.11 2.93 -5.07
CA ASN A 90 -36.72 3.23 -5.43
C ASN A 90 -36.55 3.54 -6.96
N GLU A 91 -37.46 3.03 -7.81
CA GLU A 91 -37.36 3.08 -9.28
C GLU A 91 -38.30 4.09 -9.98
N PHE A 92 -39.24 4.78 -9.31
CA PHE A 92 -40.28 5.61 -9.97
C PHE A 92 -40.38 7.06 -9.42
N PRO A 93 -40.64 8.10 -10.25
CA PRO A 93 -39.74 8.76 -11.16
C PRO A 93 -39.42 10.19 -10.66
N TYR A 94 -38.16 10.44 -10.31
CA TYR A 94 -37.60 11.79 -10.42
C TYR A 94 -37.47 12.23 -11.89
N ILE A 95 -37.83 11.40 -12.89
CA ILE A 95 -37.56 11.62 -14.33
C ILE A 95 -37.87 13.04 -14.79
N CYS A 96 -38.99 13.63 -14.30
CA CYS A 96 -39.38 14.99 -14.65
C CYS A 96 -38.48 16.07 -13.98
N ASP A 97 -37.95 15.79 -12.80
CA ASP A 97 -37.10 16.68 -12.00
C ASP A 97 -35.59 16.38 -12.16
N LEU A 98 -35.18 15.27 -12.78
CA LEU A 98 -33.76 14.87 -12.93
C LEU A 98 -32.93 15.94 -13.65
N ALA A 99 -33.49 16.57 -14.68
CA ALA A 99 -32.81 17.66 -15.39
C ALA A 99 -32.61 18.89 -14.49
N ARG A 100 -33.59 19.21 -13.64
CA ARG A 100 -33.54 20.31 -12.68
C ARG A 100 -32.53 20.03 -11.56
N LEU A 101 -32.56 18.83 -10.98
CA LEU A 101 -31.63 18.38 -9.94
C LEU A 101 -30.19 18.32 -10.46
N GLY A 102 -29.99 17.82 -11.68
CA GLY A 102 -28.68 17.84 -12.31
C GLY A 102 -28.19 19.24 -12.66
N ALA A 103 -29.07 20.15 -13.06
CA ALA A 103 -28.69 21.55 -13.27
C ALA A 103 -28.19 22.21 -11.97
N LEU A 104 -28.81 21.92 -10.82
CA LEU A 104 -28.37 22.43 -9.52
C LEU A 104 -26.98 21.94 -9.10
N LEU A 105 -26.63 20.71 -9.48
CA LEU A 105 -25.33 20.09 -9.18
C LEU A 105 -24.31 20.24 -10.31
N GLU A 106 -24.66 20.98 -11.37
CA GLU A 106 -23.87 21.13 -12.59
C GLU A 106 -23.47 19.78 -13.22
N LEU A 107 -24.38 18.80 -13.24
CA LEU A 107 -24.18 17.47 -13.79
C LEU A 107 -24.83 17.34 -15.17
N PRO A 108 -24.10 17.55 -16.28
CA PRO A 108 -24.65 17.28 -17.60
C PRO A 108 -24.80 15.77 -17.83
N VAL A 109 -25.90 15.36 -18.48
CA VAL A 109 -26.08 14.00 -19.02
C VAL A 109 -25.01 13.71 -20.06
N TRP A 110 -24.54 12.47 -20.17
CA TRP A 110 -23.58 12.13 -21.22
C TRP A 110 -24.25 12.13 -22.58
N ARG A 111 -23.78 13.00 -23.47
CA ARG A 111 -24.38 13.21 -24.79
C ARG A 111 -23.47 12.74 -25.93
N GLU A 112 -22.17 12.98 -25.80
CA GLU A 112 -21.16 12.71 -26.83
C GLU A 112 -19.87 12.15 -26.22
N PRO A 113 -19.24 11.14 -26.86
CA PRO A 113 -19.71 10.41 -28.06
C PRO A 113 -21.00 9.60 -27.82
N PRO A 114 -21.78 9.27 -28.88
CA PRO A 114 -23.06 8.54 -28.75
C PRO A 114 -22.97 7.22 -27.97
N GLN A 115 -21.82 6.55 -28.04
CA GLN A 115 -21.54 5.28 -27.35
C GLN A 115 -21.53 5.42 -25.82
N LEU A 116 -21.26 6.63 -25.31
CA LEU A 116 -21.26 6.94 -23.88
C LEU A 116 -22.57 7.60 -23.44
N ARG A 117 -23.66 7.52 -24.22
CA ARG A 117 -24.92 8.12 -23.79
C ARG A 117 -25.46 7.41 -22.55
N GLU A 118 -25.59 8.19 -21.48
CA GLU A 118 -26.10 7.72 -20.20
C GLU A 118 -27.61 7.52 -20.29
N ASN A 119 -28.11 6.36 -19.87
CA ASN A 119 -29.54 6.16 -19.74
C ASN A 119 -30.09 6.89 -18.49
N VAL A 120 -31.42 6.92 -18.35
CA VAL A 120 -32.08 7.67 -17.27
C VAL A 120 -31.73 7.10 -15.90
N GLU A 121 -31.53 5.80 -15.83
CA GLU A 121 -31.29 5.00 -14.63
C GLU A 121 -29.86 5.23 -14.12
N SER A 122 -28.86 5.18 -15.00
CA SER A 122 -27.47 5.52 -14.71
C SER A 122 -27.35 6.97 -14.25
N TYR A 123 -28.07 7.89 -14.91
CA TYR A 123 -28.09 9.30 -14.52
C TYR A 123 -28.71 9.52 -13.15
N ARG A 124 -29.78 8.79 -12.82
CA ARG A 124 -30.40 8.81 -11.50
C ARG A 124 -29.45 8.29 -10.42
N ALA A 125 -28.81 7.15 -10.65
CA ALA A 125 -27.84 6.57 -9.72
C ALA A 125 -26.66 7.55 -9.47
N ARG A 126 -26.18 8.21 -10.52
CA ARG A 126 -25.14 9.25 -10.42
C ARG A 126 -25.60 10.45 -9.60
N LEU A 127 -26.82 10.94 -9.80
CA LEU A 127 -27.38 12.05 -9.01
C LEU A 127 -27.50 11.72 -7.53
N GLN A 128 -27.99 10.53 -7.20
CA GLN A 128 -28.09 10.06 -5.82
C GLN A 128 -26.71 10.01 -5.14
N LYS A 129 -25.70 9.47 -5.83
CA LYS A 129 -24.32 9.45 -5.33
C LYS A 129 -23.74 10.85 -5.14
N MET A 130 -23.94 11.71 -6.12
CA MET A 130 -23.49 13.10 -6.04
C MET A 130 -24.07 13.81 -4.82
N PHE A 131 -25.37 13.62 -4.57
CA PHE A 131 -26.02 14.17 -3.39
C PHE A 131 -25.41 13.63 -2.08
N LEU A 132 -25.17 12.31 -1.99
CA LEU A 132 -24.55 11.71 -0.81
C LEU A 132 -23.15 12.28 -0.54
N ILE A 133 -22.36 12.57 -1.58
CA ILE A 133 -21.05 13.21 -1.46
C ILE A 133 -21.17 14.59 -0.82
N TYR A 134 -22.04 15.45 -1.36
CA TYR A 134 -22.24 16.79 -0.81
C TYR A 134 -22.81 16.77 0.60
N ARG A 135 -23.69 15.81 0.92
CA ARG A 135 -24.26 15.64 2.26
C ARG A 135 -23.22 15.20 3.29
N ASN A 136 -22.37 14.25 2.93
CA ASN A 136 -21.44 13.63 3.88
C ASN A 136 -20.17 14.49 4.13
N GLY A 137 -19.96 15.50 3.28
CA GLY A 137 -18.88 16.49 3.36
C GLY A 137 -17.83 16.27 2.28
N LEU A 138 -17.32 17.37 1.70
CA LEU A 138 -16.25 17.36 0.70
C LEU A 138 -14.86 17.33 1.36
N GLY A 139 -13.81 17.09 0.57
CA GLY A 139 -12.44 17.15 1.04
C GLY A 139 -12.00 15.94 1.88
N THR A 140 -12.72 14.82 1.78
CA THR A 140 -12.35 13.54 2.41
C THR A 140 -12.00 12.50 1.34
N LEU A 141 -11.19 11.49 1.70
CA LEU A 141 -10.88 10.37 0.79
C LEU A 141 -12.15 9.63 0.35
N ALA A 142 -13.10 9.45 1.26
CA ALA A 142 -14.39 8.84 0.95
C ALA A 142 -15.20 9.66 -0.08
N ALA A 143 -15.19 11.00 0.03
CA ALA A 143 -15.82 11.87 -0.95
C ALA A 143 -15.13 11.81 -2.31
N LEU A 144 -13.79 11.77 -2.34
CA LEU A 144 -13.01 11.60 -3.57
C LEU A 144 -13.35 10.27 -4.26
N ARG A 145 -13.38 9.18 -3.50
CA ARG A 145 -13.73 7.84 -4.00
C ARG A 145 -15.14 7.79 -4.59
N ALA A 146 -16.13 8.26 -3.83
CA ALA A 146 -17.51 8.32 -4.30
C ALA A 146 -17.68 9.23 -5.53
N MET A 147 -16.88 10.30 -5.64
CA MET A 147 -16.90 11.21 -6.80
C MET A 147 -16.30 10.56 -8.04
N VAL A 148 -15.18 9.85 -7.92
CA VAL A 148 -14.58 9.06 -9.01
C VAL A 148 -15.61 8.06 -9.52
N GLU A 149 -16.22 7.32 -8.61
CA GLU A 149 -17.24 6.32 -8.93
C GLU A 149 -18.46 6.95 -9.64
N ALA A 150 -18.99 8.05 -9.10
CA ALA A 150 -20.11 8.77 -9.72
C ALA A 150 -19.75 9.33 -11.10
N SER A 151 -18.46 9.53 -11.39
CA SER A 151 -17.98 10.05 -12.68
C SER A 151 -17.76 8.97 -13.74
N LEU A 152 -17.77 7.68 -13.35
CA LEU A 152 -17.52 6.53 -14.22
C LEU A 152 -18.80 5.91 -14.79
N PRO A 153 -18.75 5.36 -16.03
CA PRO A 153 -19.85 4.61 -16.63
C PRO A 153 -20.33 3.43 -15.80
N LEU A 154 -21.66 3.33 -15.69
CA LEU A 154 -22.34 2.18 -15.13
C LEU A 154 -22.62 1.19 -16.26
N ALA A 155 -22.07 -0.02 -16.14
CA ALA A 155 -22.39 -1.11 -17.05
C ALA A 155 -23.80 -1.63 -16.71
N MET A 156 -24.79 -1.27 -17.51
CA MET A 156 -26.16 -1.72 -17.32
C MET A 156 -26.39 -3.04 -18.04
N GLY A 157 -27.06 -4.00 -17.38
CA GLY A 157 -27.31 -5.34 -17.94
C GLY A 157 -26.39 -6.45 -17.40
N VAL A 158 -25.45 -6.11 -16.51
CA VAL A 158 -24.67 -7.07 -15.71
C VAL A 158 -25.15 -7.09 -14.25
N PRO A 159 -24.85 -8.16 -13.48
CA PRO A 159 -25.12 -8.22 -12.04
C PRO A 159 -24.59 -6.99 -11.30
N VAL A 160 -25.28 -6.54 -10.24
CA VAL A 160 -24.94 -5.29 -9.51
C VAL A 160 -23.48 -5.24 -9.08
N VAL A 161 -22.92 -6.38 -8.66
CA VAL A 161 -21.52 -6.55 -8.24
C VAL A 161 -20.50 -6.16 -9.33
N HIS A 162 -20.87 -6.27 -10.61
CA HIS A 162 -20.00 -5.97 -11.76
C HIS A 162 -20.35 -4.65 -12.47
N ARG A 163 -21.33 -3.87 -11.99
CA ARG A 163 -21.77 -2.63 -12.68
C ARG A 163 -20.76 -1.50 -12.59
N HIS A 164 -19.91 -1.53 -11.56
CA HIS A 164 -18.90 -0.51 -11.31
C HIS A 164 -17.55 -0.93 -11.86
N ARG A 165 -16.89 0.00 -12.55
CA ARG A 165 -15.48 -0.16 -12.89
C ARG A 165 -14.62 -0.15 -11.61
N PRO A 166 -13.73 -1.13 -11.41
CA PRO A 166 -12.76 -1.11 -10.32
C PRO A 166 -11.75 0.03 -10.45
N PHE A 167 -11.30 0.58 -9.32
CA PHE A 167 -10.25 1.58 -9.28
C PHE A 167 -9.60 1.62 -7.89
N ALA A 168 -8.31 1.94 -7.85
CA ALA A 168 -7.58 2.15 -6.60
C ALA A 168 -7.35 3.64 -6.34
N ILE A 169 -7.22 4.00 -5.06
CA ILE A 169 -6.68 5.30 -4.65
C ILE A 169 -5.43 5.03 -3.83
N GLU A 170 -4.30 5.55 -4.29
CA GLU A 170 -3.02 5.47 -3.59
C GLU A 170 -2.84 6.75 -2.76
N GLU A 171 -2.70 6.60 -1.45
CA GLU A 171 -2.37 7.70 -0.54
C GLU A 171 -0.87 7.89 -0.43
N TYR A 172 -0.44 9.14 -0.23
CA TYR A 172 0.98 9.52 -0.23
C TYR A 172 1.68 9.15 -1.54
N ALA A 173 0.91 9.13 -2.64
CA ALA A 173 1.39 8.73 -3.95
C ALA A 173 2.60 9.60 -4.34
N PRO A 174 3.67 9.00 -4.88
CA PRO A 174 4.83 9.76 -5.32
C PRO A 174 4.57 10.36 -6.70
N LEU A 175 3.86 11.48 -6.71
CA LEU A 175 3.41 12.16 -7.93
C LEU A 175 4.55 12.89 -8.68
N GLY A 176 5.79 12.80 -8.20
CA GLY A 176 6.95 13.40 -8.82
C GLY A 176 8.23 12.71 -8.39
N LEU A 177 9.29 12.95 -9.14
CA LEU A 177 10.62 12.47 -8.82
C LEU A 177 11.44 13.61 -8.22
N THR A 178 12.11 13.32 -7.11
CA THR A 178 13.17 14.18 -6.57
C THR A 178 14.48 13.73 -7.19
N GLU A 179 15.24 14.67 -7.76
CA GLU A 179 16.54 14.39 -8.35
C GLU A 179 17.65 15.14 -7.61
N GLU A 180 18.71 14.43 -7.27
CA GLU A 180 19.92 15.01 -6.71
C GLU A 180 21.16 14.40 -7.37
N ALA A 181 22.08 15.27 -7.80
CA ALA A 181 23.41 14.84 -8.21
C ALA A 181 24.29 14.62 -6.97
N ALA A 182 25.13 13.60 -7.00
CA ALA A 182 26.13 13.41 -5.95
C ALA A 182 27.14 14.57 -6.02
N ILE A 183 27.26 15.31 -4.91
CA ILE A 183 28.22 16.40 -4.78
C ILE A 183 29.31 15.94 -3.82
N ALA A 184 30.54 15.83 -4.33
CA ALA A 184 31.70 15.51 -3.52
C ALA A 184 32.32 16.77 -2.91
N ARG A 185 33.15 16.59 -1.86
CA ARG A 185 34.02 17.66 -1.37
C ARG A 185 35.31 17.67 -2.19
N GLY A 186 35.58 18.77 -2.89
CA GLY A 186 36.76 18.99 -3.72
C GLY A 186 36.43 19.20 -5.20
N ALA A 187 37.35 19.78 -5.97
CA ALA A 187 37.18 19.98 -7.41
C ALA A 187 37.57 18.71 -8.18
N PRO A 188 36.81 18.30 -9.20
CA PRO A 188 35.48 18.77 -9.62
C PRO A 188 34.36 18.36 -8.64
N LEU A 189 33.44 19.26 -8.34
CA LEU A 189 32.35 19.02 -7.37
C LEU A 189 31.28 18.05 -7.89
N ASP A 190 31.16 17.92 -9.21
CA ASP A 190 30.15 17.11 -9.91
C ASP A 190 30.59 15.67 -10.21
N ALA A 191 31.79 15.27 -9.76
CA ALA A 191 32.29 13.91 -9.91
C ALA A 191 32.70 13.31 -8.56
N VAL A 192 32.54 12.00 -8.47
CA VAL A 192 32.89 11.19 -7.30
C VAL A 192 33.96 10.18 -7.70
N GLY A 193 34.88 9.93 -6.79
CA GLY A 193 35.88 8.87 -6.89
C GLY A 193 35.72 7.85 -5.76
N PRO A 194 36.46 6.73 -5.81
CA PRO A 194 36.39 5.72 -4.78
C PRO A 194 36.61 6.32 -3.37
N LEU A 195 35.77 5.88 -2.43
CA LEU A 195 35.68 6.33 -1.04
C LEU A 195 35.07 7.72 -0.80
N MET A 196 34.73 8.47 -1.84
CA MET A 196 34.04 9.76 -1.69
C MET A 196 32.59 9.55 -1.22
N ARG A 197 32.17 10.38 -0.28
CA ARG A 197 30.86 10.28 0.39
C ARG A 197 30.03 11.52 0.15
N TRP A 198 28.72 11.34 0.08
CA TRP A 198 27.74 12.41 0.08
C TRP A 198 26.54 12.02 0.96
N GLU A 199 25.67 12.98 1.22
CA GLU A 199 24.38 12.74 1.89
C GLU A 199 23.26 12.91 0.88
N LEU A 200 22.23 12.07 0.98
CA LEU A 200 20.94 12.27 0.33
C LEU A 200 19.87 12.45 1.41
N HIS A 201 18.90 13.30 1.15
CA HIS A 201 17.80 13.59 2.07
C HIS A 201 16.45 13.26 1.43
N ASN A 202 15.91 12.09 1.77
CA ASN A 202 14.53 11.74 1.40
C ASN A 202 13.57 12.44 2.37
N GLN A 203 12.83 13.44 1.87
CA GLN A 203 11.85 14.17 2.68
C GLN A 203 10.50 13.46 2.79
N GLY A 204 10.36 12.30 2.16
CA GLY A 204 9.16 11.48 2.18
C GLY A 204 8.90 10.81 3.53
N LEU A 205 7.71 10.22 3.63
CA LEU A 205 7.22 9.56 4.85
C LEU A 205 7.82 8.17 5.10
N GLN A 206 8.35 7.52 4.06
CA GLN A 206 8.89 6.16 4.11
C GLN A 206 10.15 6.03 3.25
N ALA A 207 10.83 4.89 3.39
CA ALA A 207 11.92 4.55 2.50
C ALA A 207 11.43 4.46 1.05
N SER A 208 12.25 4.92 0.10
CA SER A 208 11.92 4.94 -1.32
C SER A 208 12.94 4.16 -2.13
N ALA A 209 12.52 3.56 -3.24
CA ALA A 209 13.40 2.85 -4.15
C ALA A 209 14.03 3.87 -5.13
N PRO A 210 15.34 4.17 -5.03
CA PRO A 210 15.94 5.15 -5.92
C PRO A 210 16.30 4.53 -7.28
N THR A 211 16.19 5.34 -8.32
CA THR A 211 16.92 5.13 -9.58
C THR A 211 18.27 5.83 -9.48
N ALA A 212 19.36 5.12 -9.76
CA ALA A 212 20.69 5.72 -9.83
C ALA A 212 21.19 5.77 -11.28
N TYR A 213 21.98 6.80 -11.57
CA TYR A 213 22.65 6.99 -12.85
C TYR A 213 24.13 7.15 -12.58
N ILE A 214 24.95 6.38 -13.30
CA ILE A 214 26.42 6.47 -13.25
C ILE A 214 26.90 6.82 -14.65
N GLU A 215 27.51 7.98 -14.80
CA GLU A 215 28.04 8.47 -16.07
C GLU A 215 29.56 8.30 -16.12
N GLY A 216 30.03 7.75 -17.23
CA GLY A 216 31.44 7.58 -17.54
C GLY A 216 32.15 8.91 -17.77
N VAL A 217 33.30 9.12 -17.13
CA VAL A 217 34.10 10.35 -17.30
C VAL A 217 35.28 10.13 -18.25
N THR A 218 35.74 11.20 -18.90
CA THR A 218 36.96 11.14 -19.72
C THR A 218 38.18 11.05 -18.79
N PRO A 219 39.01 10.00 -18.87
CA PRO A 219 40.19 9.87 -18.03
C PRO A 219 41.22 10.96 -18.39
N VAL A 220 41.70 11.68 -17.38
CA VAL A 220 42.73 12.72 -17.52
C VAL A 220 43.75 12.50 -16.43
N ALA A 221 45.02 12.29 -16.81
CA ALA A 221 46.07 11.95 -15.87
C ALA A 221 46.19 12.99 -14.74
N GLY A 222 46.01 12.55 -13.50
CA GLY A 222 46.08 13.41 -12.31
C GLY A 222 44.78 14.16 -11.98
N GLU A 223 43.75 14.08 -12.84
CA GLU A 223 42.45 14.76 -12.63
C GLU A 223 41.29 13.77 -12.55
N TYR A 224 41.15 12.88 -13.54
CA TYR A 224 40.08 11.88 -13.62
C TYR A 224 40.64 10.48 -13.89
N ALA A 225 40.15 9.50 -13.14
CA ALA A 225 40.32 8.09 -13.47
C ALA A 225 39.20 7.62 -14.43
N ALA A 226 39.43 6.48 -15.08
CA ALA A 226 38.38 5.81 -15.85
C ALA A 226 37.28 5.25 -14.92
N THR A 227 36.05 5.20 -15.43
CA THR A 227 34.89 4.67 -14.71
C THR A 227 34.88 3.15 -14.76
N GLU A 228 35.78 2.54 -14.00
CA GLU A 228 35.95 1.08 -13.96
C GLU A 228 35.19 0.46 -12.78
N ARG A 229 34.39 -0.56 -13.09
CA ARG A 229 33.65 -1.40 -12.13
C ARG A 229 32.95 -0.60 -11.03
N PRO A 230 32.10 0.38 -11.40
CA PRO A 230 31.53 1.31 -10.45
C PRO A 230 30.61 0.59 -9.46
N ALA A 231 30.58 1.07 -8.22
CA ALA A 231 29.69 0.58 -7.19
C ALA A 231 29.13 1.72 -6.33
N LEU A 232 27.87 1.59 -5.92
CA LEU A 232 27.19 2.54 -5.04
C LEU A 232 26.86 1.86 -3.72
N GLU A 233 27.31 2.44 -2.61
CA GLU A 233 27.12 1.90 -1.25
C GLU A 233 26.22 2.82 -0.43
N LEU A 234 25.20 2.23 0.20
CA LEU A 234 24.51 2.82 1.33
C LEU A 234 25.25 2.43 2.61
N MET A 235 25.79 3.44 3.30
CA MET A 235 26.53 3.23 4.54
C MET A 235 25.58 2.83 5.67
N GLY A 236 25.92 1.75 6.37
CA GLY A 236 25.25 1.36 7.61
C GLY A 236 25.50 2.38 8.73
N ALA A 237 24.62 2.37 9.74
CA ALA A 237 24.89 3.07 11.00
C ALA A 237 26.21 2.54 11.63
N PRO A 238 26.87 3.28 12.54
CA PRO A 238 28.08 2.80 13.20
C PRO A 238 27.88 1.39 13.80
N GLY A 239 28.65 0.41 13.34
CA GLY A 239 28.56 -0.99 13.77
C GLY A 239 27.59 -1.86 12.97
N GLN A 240 26.83 -1.31 12.02
CA GLN A 240 26.00 -2.08 11.09
C GLN A 240 26.71 -2.27 9.74
N PRO A 241 26.58 -3.46 9.10
CA PRO A 241 27.13 -3.69 7.77
C PRO A 241 26.55 -2.72 6.73
N SER A 242 27.40 -2.28 5.81
CA SER A 242 27.00 -1.46 4.66
C SER A 242 26.67 -2.35 3.47
N VAL A 243 25.74 -1.91 2.62
CA VAL A 243 25.29 -2.67 1.45
C VAL A 243 25.55 -1.84 0.21
N SER A 244 26.11 -2.49 -0.82
CA SER A 244 26.42 -1.84 -2.09
C SER A 244 26.02 -2.69 -3.27
N LEU A 245 25.80 -2.04 -4.40
CA LEU A 245 25.58 -2.67 -5.69
C LEU A 245 26.77 -2.36 -6.59
N ALA A 246 27.48 -3.40 -7.03
CA ALA A 246 28.63 -3.28 -7.91
C ALA A 246 28.31 -3.72 -9.34
N TYR A 247 28.79 -2.97 -10.32
CA TYR A 247 28.78 -3.31 -11.73
C TYR A 247 30.15 -3.87 -12.15
N HIS A 248 30.17 -4.95 -12.93
CA HIS A 248 31.40 -5.69 -13.26
C HIS A 248 32.16 -5.16 -14.48
N GLN A 249 31.56 -4.26 -15.26
CA GLN A 249 32.20 -3.67 -16.45
C GLN A 249 32.64 -2.22 -16.22
N SER A 250 33.21 -1.61 -17.26
CA SER A 250 33.61 -0.20 -17.26
C SER A 250 32.67 0.60 -18.17
N LEU A 251 32.50 1.89 -17.87
CA LEU A 251 31.71 2.80 -18.70
C LEU A 251 32.63 3.68 -19.54
N ALA A 252 32.34 3.80 -20.85
CA ALA A 252 33.07 4.72 -21.70
C ALA A 252 32.68 6.18 -21.39
N PRO A 253 33.51 7.17 -21.74
CA PRO A 253 33.19 8.56 -21.49
C PRO A 253 31.87 8.98 -22.15
N GLY A 254 30.94 9.52 -21.35
CA GLY A 254 29.60 9.93 -21.78
C GLY A 254 28.55 8.83 -21.79
N ASP A 255 28.93 7.55 -21.61
CA ASP A 255 27.96 6.47 -21.40
C ASP A 255 27.35 6.59 -20.01
N VAL A 256 26.04 6.38 -19.92
CA VAL A 256 25.28 6.43 -18.67
C VAL A 256 24.68 5.06 -18.40
N LEU A 257 25.02 4.49 -17.24
CA LEU A 257 24.36 3.32 -16.70
C LEU A 257 23.21 3.77 -15.79
N ARG A 258 21.98 3.50 -16.22
CA ARG A 258 20.77 3.68 -15.42
C ARG A 258 20.47 2.39 -14.66
N LEU A 259 20.25 2.51 -13.36
CA LEU A 259 19.88 1.43 -12.44
C LEU A 259 18.50 1.75 -11.87
N ALA A 260 17.45 1.20 -12.47
CA ALA A 260 16.07 1.44 -12.08
C ALA A 260 15.55 0.29 -11.19
N PRO A 261 14.83 0.56 -10.09
CA PRO A 261 14.28 -0.49 -9.24
C PRO A 261 13.12 -1.23 -9.94
N VAL A 262 12.99 -2.52 -9.64
CA VAL A 262 11.88 -3.37 -10.11
C VAL A 262 11.27 -4.09 -8.92
N ALA A 263 9.95 -4.06 -8.78
CA ALA A 263 9.27 -4.85 -7.75
C ALA A 263 9.09 -6.30 -8.23
N MET A 264 9.25 -7.25 -7.31
CA MET A 264 9.00 -8.68 -7.54
C MET A 264 8.05 -9.20 -6.46
N GLY A 265 7.01 -9.92 -6.88
CA GLY A 265 6.12 -10.62 -5.97
C GLY A 265 6.38 -12.11 -5.99
N PHE A 266 6.30 -12.76 -4.82
CA PHE A 266 6.33 -14.20 -4.67
C PHE A 266 5.08 -14.67 -3.92
N LEU A 267 4.45 -15.72 -4.45
CA LEU A 267 3.28 -16.36 -3.86
C LEU A 267 3.63 -17.82 -3.51
N ALA A 268 3.69 -18.11 -2.22
CA ALA A 268 3.89 -19.45 -1.70
C ALA A 268 2.53 -20.15 -1.52
N THR A 269 2.45 -21.38 -1.96
CA THR A 269 1.19 -22.16 -1.96
C THR A 269 1.44 -23.59 -1.49
N GLY A 270 0.37 -24.35 -1.31
CA GLY A 270 0.48 -25.76 -0.92
C GLY A 270 1.18 -26.66 -1.95
N ASN A 271 1.35 -26.21 -3.20
CA ASN A 271 1.95 -27.02 -4.27
C ASN A 271 2.99 -26.31 -5.14
N ASP A 272 3.13 -24.97 -5.12
CA ASP A 272 4.19 -24.30 -5.89
C ASP A 272 4.67 -22.99 -5.23
N LEU A 273 5.81 -22.48 -5.71
CA LEU A 273 6.23 -21.08 -5.58
C LEU A 273 5.95 -20.35 -6.89
N LEU A 274 5.08 -19.34 -6.88
CA LEU A 274 4.85 -18.48 -8.05
C LEU A 274 5.61 -17.17 -7.92
N GLN A 275 6.02 -16.63 -9.06
CA GLN A 275 6.58 -15.29 -9.19
C GLN A 275 5.67 -14.43 -10.06
N ALA A 276 5.43 -13.20 -9.65
CA ALA A 276 4.70 -12.22 -10.44
C ALA A 276 5.49 -11.80 -11.68
N GLN A 277 4.82 -11.68 -12.83
CA GLN A 277 5.43 -11.15 -14.04
C GLN A 277 5.50 -9.61 -13.97
N GLY A 278 6.71 -9.06 -14.01
CA GLY A 278 6.92 -7.61 -14.02
C GLY A 278 6.60 -6.99 -15.38
N SER A 279 5.86 -5.88 -15.40
CA SER A 279 5.66 -5.05 -16.60
C SER A 279 6.83 -4.08 -16.79
N ALA A 280 7.57 -4.19 -17.90
CA ALA A 280 8.79 -3.41 -18.13
C ALA A 280 8.58 -1.91 -18.48
N ALA A 281 7.37 -1.36 -18.38
CA ALA A 281 6.97 -0.16 -19.12
C ALA A 281 6.72 1.13 -18.31
N SER A 282 6.63 1.11 -16.98
CA SER A 282 6.21 2.31 -16.23
C SER A 282 7.35 3.29 -15.95
N THR A 283 7.11 4.59 -16.22
CA THR A 283 8.01 5.72 -15.88
C THR A 283 7.98 6.09 -14.39
N LEU A 284 6.99 5.63 -13.63
CA LEU A 284 6.99 5.64 -12.17
C LEU A 284 7.33 4.24 -11.67
N ALA A 285 8.27 4.14 -10.73
CA ALA A 285 8.91 2.92 -10.22
C ALA A 285 7.99 1.86 -9.56
N ASN A 286 6.67 1.92 -9.74
CA ASN A 286 5.71 1.00 -9.14
C ASN A 286 5.11 0.10 -10.22
N THR A 287 5.86 -0.89 -10.66
CA THR A 287 5.28 -2.05 -11.37
C THR A 287 4.54 -2.90 -10.35
N ARG A 288 3.24 -2.67 -10.24
CA ARG A 288 2.36 -3.51 -9.45
C ARG A 288 2.31 -4.89 -10.12
N ALA A 289 2.31 -5.96 -9.33
CA ALA A 289 2.15 -7.33 -9.82
C ALA A 289 0.69 -7.62 -10.15
N ASP A 290 0.12 -6.78 -11.01
CA ASP A 290 -1.26 -6.91 -11.46
C ASP A 290 -1.41 -7.99 -12.52
N SER A 291 -0.30 -8.38 -13.16
CA SER A 291 -0.27 -9.30 -14.30
C SER A 291 0.48 -10.59 -13.99
N GLY A 292 -0.19 -11.73 -14.16
CA GLY A 292 0.41 -13.06 -14.32
C GLY A 292 1.24 -13.58 -13.16
N TRP A 293 0.78 -14.66 -12.51
CA TRP A 293 1.61 -15.47 -11.63
C TRP A 293 2.16 -16.67 -12.38
N GLN A 294 3.49 -16.84 -12.40
CA GLN A 294 4.14 -17.95 -13.07
C GLN A 294 4.83 -18.87 -12.07
N ALA A 295 4.56 -20.18 -12.17
CA ALA A 295 5.21 -21.18 -11.34
C ALA A 295 6.70 -21.30 -11.64
N LEU A 296 7.51 -21.35 -10.59
CA LEU A 296 8.92 -21.68 -10.69
C LEU A 296 9.05 -23.19 -10.85
N ALA A 297 9.67 -23.63 -11.95
CA ALA A 297 9.78 -25.04 -12.31
C ALA A 297 10.44 -25.91 -11.22
N GLU A 298 11.36 -25.33 -10.44
CA GLU A 298 12.08 -26.01 -9.36
C GLU A 298 11.17 -26.36 -8.16
N PHE A 299 10.11 -25.60 -7.94
CA PHE A 299 9.18 -25.79 -6.82
C PHE A 299 7.83 -26.35 -7.26
N THR A 300 7.71 -26.82 -8.50
CA THR A 300 6.44 -27.36 -8.98
C THR A 300 6.07 -28.65 -8.23
N GLY A 301 4.88 -28.69 -7.63
CA GLY A 301 4.44 -29.79 -6.77
C GLY A 301 5.06 -29.83 -5.36
N THR A 302 5.63 -28.72 -4.88
CA THR A 302 6.20 -28.60 -3.52
C THR A 302 5.41 -27.63 -2.64
N SER A 303 5.21 -27.98 -1.37
CA SER A 303 4.51 -27.10 -0.42
C SER A 303 5.48 -26.05 0.13
N ILE A 304 5.19 -24.78 -0.14
CA ILE A 304 5.94 -23.66 0.42
C ILE A 304 5.09 -22.98 1.47
N THR A 305 5.60 -22.89 2.70
CA THR A 305 4.82 -22.39 3.84
C THR A 305 5.18 -20.95 4.21
N HIS A 306 6.45 -20.57 4.06
CA HIS A 306 6.95 -19.26 4.48
C HIS A 306 7.96 -18.68 3.50
N LEU A 307 8.00 -17.35 3.43
CA LEU A 307 8.93 -16.57 2.62
C LEU A 307 9.50 -15.42 3.45
N ALA A 308 10.78 -15.08 3.26
CA ALA A 308 11.41 -13.91 3.86
C ALA A 308 12.52 -13.35 2.96
N GLN A 309 12.83 -12.07 3.11
CA GLN A 309 14.01 -11.44 2.49
C GLN A 309 14.86 -10.77 3.57
N THR A 310 16.16 -11.08 3.57
CA THR A 310 17.15 -10.46 4.47
C THR A 310 17.75 -9.21 3.86
N ARG A 311 18.41 -8.38 4.68
CA ARG A 311 18.96 -7.07 4.28
C ARG A 311 20.04 -7.13 3.21
N ASP A 312 20.70 -8.27 3.06
CA ASP A 312 21.64 -8.55 1.97
C ASP A 312 20.93 -8.86 0.63
N HIS A 313 19.59 -8.79 0.57
CA HIS A 313 18.74 -9.14 -0.56
C HIS A 313 18.66 -10.64 -0.89
N THR A 314 19.08 -11.51 0.04
CA THR A 314 18.87 -12.96 -0.11
C THR A 314 17.39 -13.29 0.18
N LEU A 315 16.76 -14.05 -0.71
CA LEU A 315 15.43 -14.61 -0.47
C LEU A 315 15.54 -15.95 0.24
N TRP A 316 14.59 -16.22 1.10
CA TRP A 316 14.50 -17.45 1.89
C TRP A 316 13.10 -18.03 1.74
N ALA A 317 13.03 -19.34 1.57
CA ALA A 317 11.79 -20.09 1.45
C ALA A 317 11.85 -21.34 2.32
N VAL A 318 10.72 -21.71 2.89
CA VAL A 318 10.56 -22.98 3.61
C VAL A 318 9.78 -23.94 2.74
N VAL A 319 10.41 -25.06 2.38
CA VAL A 319 9.77 -26.18 1.70
C VAL A 319 9.34 -27.18 2.75
N ASP A 320 8.05 -27.48 2.85
CA ASP A 320 7.55 -28.51 3.74
C ASP A 320 7.45 -29.87 3.04
N ASN A 321 8.11 -30.89 3.61
CA ASN A 321 8.07 -32.27 3.14
C ASN A 321 7.39 -33.16 4.17
N ALA A 322 6.07 -33.03 4.29
CA ALA A 322 5.24 -33.81 5.23
C ALA A 322 5.71 -33.71 6.69
N GLY A 323 5.98 -32.47 7.14
CA GLY A 323 6.38 -32.16 8.52
C GLY A 323 7.89 -32.15 8.79
N ASN A 324 8.73 -32.51 7.81
CA ASN A 324 10.16 -32.26 7.84
C ASN A 324 10.48 -31.08 6.91
N SER A 325 10.61 -29.89 7.49
CA SER A 325 10.74 -28.66 6.71
C SER A 325 12.21 -28.40 6.36
N GLU A 326 12.45 -27.95 5.13
CA GLU A 326 13.75 -27.62 4.59
C GLU A 326 13.86 -26.12 4.33
N LEU A 327 15.03 -25.54 4.61
CA LEU A 327 15.31 -24.15 4.34
C LEU A 327 16.03 -24.01 3.00
N TRP A 328 15.50 -23.15 2.14
CA TRP A 328 16.03 -22.83 0.83
C TRP A 328 16.32 -21.34 0.74
N ARG A 329 17.31 -20.98 -0.09
CA ARG A 329 17.67 -19.58 -0.34
C ARG A 329 17.89 -19.31 -1.82
N TYR A 330 17.76 -18.05 -2.20
CA TYR A 330 18.03 -17.57 -3.56
C TYR A 330 18.78 -16.24 -3.55
N LYS A 331 19.93 -16.24 -4.24
CA LYS A 331 20.83 -15.09 -4.38
C LYS A 331 20.85 -14.50 -5.81
N GLY A 332 19.89 -14.85 -6.67
CA GLY A 332 19.81 -14.30 -8.03
C GLY A 332 20.31 -15.22 -9.15
N ALA A 333 20.70 -16.46 -8.84
CA ALA A 333 21.10 -17.46 -9.85
C ALA A 333 20.22 -18.72 -9.78
N ASN A 334 20.41 -19.54 -8.75
CA ASN A 334 19.63 -20.76 -8.52
C ASN A 334 19.14 -20.79 -7.07
N TRP A 335 18.02 -21.48 -6.83
CA TRP A 335 17.67 -21.82 -5.46
C TRP A 335 18.60 -22.91 -4.96
N LEU A 336 19.03 -22.77 -3.71
CA LEU A 336 19.92 -23.73 -3.08
C LEU A 336 19.37 -24.07 -1.71
N ARG A 337 19.30 -25.38 -1.43
CA ARG A 337 19.01 -25.88 -0.10
C ARG A 337 20.15 -25.52 0.84
N VAL A 338 19.80 -25.00 2.01
CA VAL A 338 20.74 -24.62 3.07
C VAL A 338 21.10 -25.88 3.85
N GLN A 339 22.38 -26.28 3.79
CA GLN A 339 23.03 -27.39 4.53
C GLN A 339 22.27 -28.73 4.66
N SER A 340 22.95 -29.84 4.34
CA SER A 340 22.40 -31.17 4.63
C SER A 340 22.43 -31.44 6.14
N GLY A 341 21.27 -31.59 6.78
CA GLY A 341 21.15 -31.97 8.20
C GLY A 341 20.43 -30.96 9.10
N PHE A 342 20.14 -29.75 8.61
CA PHE A 342 19.12 -28.92 9.26
C PHE A 342 17.78 -29.63 9.12
N ALA A 343 17.21 -30.02 10.26
CA ALA A 343 15.93 -30.69 10.34
C ALA A 343 15.06 -29.88 11.30
N PHE A 344 14.01 -29.28 10.75
CA PHE A 344 13.05 -28.49 11.52
C PHE A 344 11.76 -29.28 11.64
N ALA A 345 11.24 -29.37 12.85
CA ALA A 345 9.97 -30.03 13.10
C ALA A 345 8.85 -28.99 12.91
N ASN A 346 8.24 -28.96 11.73
CA ASN A 346 7.15 -28.06 11.35
C ASN A 346 7.47 -26.57 11.66
N ILE A 347 8.06 -25.87 10.68
CA ILE A 347 8.39 -24.44 10.87
C ILE A 347 7.11 -23.62 11.02
N THR A 348 7.02 -22.88 12.13
CA THR A 348 5.90 -22.01 12.48
C THR A 348 6.19 -20.53 12.27
N LEU A 349 7.47 -20.16 12.07
CA LEU A 349 7.90 -18.78 11.87
C LEU A 349 9.13 -18.75 10.97
N LEU A 350 9.11 -17.85 9.99
CA LEU A 350 10.30 -17.39 9.27
C LEU A 350 10.29 -15.86 9.24
N ARG A 351 11.22 -15.22 9.95
CA ARG A 351 11.28 -13.76 10.03
C ARG A 351 12.70 -13.25 9.85
N ALA A 352 12.89 -12.34 8.90
CA ALA A 352 14.15 -11.63 8.72
C ALA A 352 14.15 -10.33 9.53
N LEU A 353 15.20 -10.10 10.31
CA LEU A 353 15.50 -8.82 10.95
C LEU A 353 16.96 -8.46 10.64
N ASP A 354 17.15 -7.43 9.82
CA ASP A 354 18.45 -7.06 9.26
C ASP A 354 19.19 -8.26 8.61
N PHE A 355 20.30 -8.71 9.21
CA PHE A 355 21.13 -9.82 8.72
C PHE A 355 20.92 -11.12 9.52
N GLU A 356 19.86 -11.18 10.31
CA GLU A 356 19.48 -12.37 11.09
C GLU A 356 18.18 -12.94 10.57
N LEU A 357 18.15 -14.27 10.45
CA LEU A 357 16.97 -15.03 10.09
C LEU A 357 16.52 -15.85 11.30
N PHE A 358 15.32 -15.55 11.77
CA PHE A 358 14.68 -16.22 12.90
C PHE A 358 13.75 -17.31 12.37
N ILE A 359 13.90 -18.51 12.91
CA ILE A 359 13.17 -19.71 12.49
C ILE A 359 12.53 -20.33 13.73
N GLY A 360 11.21 -20.29 13.83
CA GLY A 360 10.47 -20.99 14.87
C GLY A 360 10.06 -22.38 14.40
N ASP A 361 10.25 -23.40 15.23
CA ASP A 361 9.75 -24.75 15.01
C ASP A 361 9.12 -25.30 16.31
N ALA A 362 8.60 -26.53 16.27
CA ALA A 362 8.00 -27.15 17.45
C ALA A 362 8.95 -27.27 18.66
N ASN A 363 10.27 -27.21 18.44
CA ASN A 363 11.30 -27.38 19.47
C ASN A 363 11.87 -26.06 19.99
N GLY A 364 11.53 -24.91 19.41
CA GLY A 364 12.02 -23.62 19.86
C GLY A 364 12.19 -22.59 18.76
N LEU A 365 12.93 -21.54 19.10
CA LEU A 365 13.33 -20.49 18.19
C LEU A 365 14.82 -20.63 17.88
N HIS A 366 15.16 -20.65 16.60
CA HIS A 366 16.52 -20.73 16.10
C HIS A 366 16.88 -19.48 15.31
N ILE A 367 18.18 -19.20 15.21
CA ILE A 367 18.74 -18.00 14.59
C ILE A 367 19.84 -18.43 13.64
N ILE A 368 19.78 -17.93 12.41
CA ILE A 368 20.85 -18.03 11.41
C ILE A 368 21.40 -16.63 11.16
N HIS A 369 22.70 -16.45 11.34
CA HIS A 369 23.38 -15.24 10.89
C HIS A 369 23.64 -15.34 9.37
N CYS A 370 23.07 -14.43 8.59
CA CYS A 370 23.02 -14.55 7.13
C CYS A 370 24.32 -14.16 6.44
N LEU A 371 25.33 -13.75 7.22
CA LEU A 371 26.70 -13.45 6.77
C LEU A 371 27.68 -14.46 7.39
N PRO A 372 27.69 -15.73 6.93
CA PRO A 372 28.62 -16.74 7.45
C PRO A 372 30.08 -16.42 7.06
N GLU A 373 31.04 -16.93 7.84
CA GLU A 373 32.48 -16.74 7.58
C GLU A 373 32.95 -17.44 6.31
N VAL A 374 32.39 -18.62 6.03
CA VAL A 374 32.59 -19.36 4.79
C VAL A 374 31.27 -19.32 4.03
N GLU A 375 31.33 -19.00 2.74
CA GLU A 375 30.14 -18.97 1.90
C GLU A 375 29.42 -20.32 1.98
N ASP A 376 28.11 -20.25 2.25
CA ASP A 376 27.19 -21.38 2.37
C ASP A 376 27.37 -22.25 3.63
N ASP A 377 28.27 -21.88 4.53
CA ASP A 377 28.48 -22.51 5.82
C ASP A 377 27.71 -21.79 6.94
N TYR A 378 26.38 -21.96 6.92
CA TYR A 378 25.49 -21.37 7.91
C TYR A 378 25.56 -22.11 9.25
N THR A 379 25.46 -21.38 10.36
CA THR A 379 25.37 -21.99 11.70
C THR A 379 23.98 -21.78 12.27
N LEU A 380 23.36 -22.86 12.74
CA LEU A 380 22.08 -22.81 13.42
C LEU A 380 22.30 -22.63 14.92
N GLN A 381 21.87 -21.50 15.46
CA GLN A 381 21.94 -21.21 16.89
C GLN A 381 20.55 -21.30 17.51
N THR A 382 20.39 -22.07 18.59
CA THR A 382 19.14 -22.04 19.36
C THR A 382 19.09 -20.79 20.23
N SER A 383 17.98 -20.05 20.15
CA SER A 383 17.78 -18.85 20.95
C SER A 383 17.71 -19.19 22.44
N PRO A 384 18.11 -18.27 23.34
CA PRO A 384 17.98 -18.48 24.78
C PRO A 384 16.54 -18.26 25.28
N TRP A 385 15.65 -17.71 24.45
CA TRP A 385 14.33 -17.23 24.89
C TRP A 385 13.26 -18.31 24.89
N PHE A 386 13.27 -19.21 23.91
CA PHE A 386 12.19 -20.20 23.73
C PHE A 386 12.72 -21.57 23.31
N ASN A 387 12.19 -22.59 23.97
CA ASN A 387 12.31 -24.01 23.66
C ASN A 387 10.97 -24.63 23.22
N SER A 388 10.06 -23.78 22.73
CA SER A 388 8.75 -24.15 22.19
C SER A 388 8.41 -23.25 21.00
N ALA A 389 7.34 -23.61 20.28
CA ALA A 389 6.93 -22.92 19.07
C ALA A 389 6.69 -21.42 19.28
N VAL A 390 7.29 -20.64 18.39
CA VAL A 390 7.05 -19.21 18.21
C VAL A 390 6.35 -19.03 16.87
N TYR A 391 5.22 -18.35 16.85
CA TYR A 391 4.38 -18.17 15.66
C TYR A 391 4.66 -16.86 14.94
N ASP A 392 4.98 -15.81 15.69
CA ASP A 392 5.33 -14.51 15.12
C ASP A 392 6.27 -13.73 16.03
N MET A 393 7.02 -12.82 15.42
CA MET A 393 7.92 -11.91 16.09
C MET A 393 7.95 -10.54 15.40
N LEU A 394 8.12 -9.51 16.21
CA LEU A 394 8.20 -8.12 15.79
C LEU A 394 9.18 -7.33 16.67
N LEU A 395 9.99 -6.47 16.06
CA LEU A 395 10.82 -5.48 16.77
C LEU A 395 10.12 -4.12 16.78
N ASP A 396 9.89 -3.56 17.96
CA ASP A 396 9.25 -2.26 18.15
C ASP A 396 9.95 -1.48 19.27
N ASP A 397 10.40 -0.25 18.98
CA ASP A 397 11.15 0.61 19.92
C ASP A 397 12.32 -0.10 20.66
N GLY A 398 13.02 -1.01 19.97
CA GLY A 398 14.15 -1.77 20.53
C GLY A 398 13.77 -2.96 21.41
N LEU A 399 12.48 -3.28 21.51
CA LEU A 399 11.95 -4.43 22.23
C LEU A 399 11.44 -5.47 21.23
N LEU A 400 11.88 -6.72 21.37
CA LEU A 400 11.34 -7.84 20.62
C LEU A 400 10.06 -8.33 21.30
N TRP A 401 9.02 -8.49 20.52
CA TRP A 401 7.74 -9.07 20.89
C TRP A 401 7.60 -10.43 20.23
N PHE A 402 7.16 -11.43 20.99
CA PHE A 402 7.01 -12.81 20.53
C PHE A 402 5.59 -13.29 20.80
N ALA A 403 4.97 -13.89 19.78
CA ALA A 403 3.69 -14.57 19.86
C ALA A 403 3.93 -16.08 19.96
N THR A 404 3.39 -16.70 21.01
CA THR A 404 3.59 -18.12 21.31
C THR A 404 2.29 -18.79 21.73
N GLU A 405 2.31 -20.11 21.87
CA GLU A 405 1.17 -20.88 22.39
C GLU A 405 0.82 -20.50 23.85
N GLN A 406 1.80 -20.02 24.61
CA GLN A 406 1.61 -19.62 26.01
C GLN A 406 1.21 -18.16 26.21
N GLY A 407 1.17 -17.37 25.13
CA GLY A 407 0.93 -15.93 25.22
C GLY A 407 2.00 -15.09 24.55
N VAL A 408 1.98 -13.81 24.91
CA VAL A 408 2.92 -12.81 24.40
C VAL A 408 4.05 -12.59 25.39
N PHE A 409 5.26 -12.57 24.86
CA PHE A 409 6.48 -12.36 25.61
C PHE A 409 7.29 -11.23 24.99
N THR A 410 8.15 -10.61 25.79
CA THR A 410 9.04 -9.54 25.33
C THR A 410 10.47 -9.80 25.77
N ALA A 411 11.45 -9.50 24.92
CA ALA A 411 12.85 -9.52 25.29
C ALA A 411 13.58 -8.32 24.67
N THR A 412 14.61 -7.81 25.35
CA THR A 412 15.59 -6.97 24.65
C THR A 412 16.53 -7.88 23.86
N PRO A 413 17.10 -7.45 22.72
CA PRO A 413 17.95 -8.31 21.89
C PRO A 413 19.13 -8.98 22.63
N ASN A 414 19.61 -8.37 23.71
CA ASN A 414 20.72 -8.89 24.52
C ASN A 414 20.26 -9.56 25.84
N ALA A 415 18.96 -9.73 26.06
CA ALA A 415 18.44 -10.35 27.28
C ALA A 415 18.70 -11.86 27.29
N ALA A 416 19.04 -12.40 28.47
CA ALA A 416 19.20 -13.84 28.65
C ALA A 416 17.86 -14.61 28.65
N THR A 417 16.74 -13.95 28.94
CA THR A 417 15.42 -14.56 29.01
C THR A 417 14.33 -13.60 28.50
N ALA A 418 13.23 -14.15 28.01
CA ALA A 418 12.05 -13.37 27.68
C ALA A 418 11.13 -13.20 28.91
N SER A 419 10.43 -12.08 28.97
CA SER A 419 9.49 -11.73 30.03
C SER A 419 8.05 -11.89 29.55
N ALA A 420 7.21 -12.59 30.31
CA ALA A 420 5.79 -12.75 29.99
C ALA A 420 5.03 -11.43 30.14
N THR A 421 4.03 -11.23 29.29
CA THR A 421 3.09 -10.11 29.38
C THR A 421 1.76 -10.56 30.03
N PRO A 422 0.81 -9.64 30.32
CA PRO A 422 -0.52 -10.02 30.81
C PRO A 422 -1.35 -10.89 29.86
N LEU A 423 -1.01 -10.94 28.57
CA LEU A 423 -1.69 -11.80 27.60
C LEU A 423 -1.10 -13.22 27.63
N GLN A 424 -1.78 -14.11 28.35
CA GLN A 424 -1.39 -15.52 28.56
C GLN A 424 -2.35 -16.48 27.84
N SER A 425 -2.45 -16.35 26.52
CA SER A 425 -3.32 -17.16 25.65
C SER A 425 -2.67 -17.37 24.28
N PRO A 426 -2.90 -18.49 23.59
CA PRO A 426 -2.30 -18.76 22.28
C PRO A 426 -2.42 -17.56 21.34
N THR A 427 -1.27 -17.04 20.92
CA THR A 427 -1.16 -15.87 20.05
C THR A 427 -0.35 -16.27 18.82
N TYR A 428 -0.88 -15.98 17.63
CA TYR A 428 -0.34 -16.43 16.35
C TYR A 428 0.31 -15.32 15.53
N CYS A 429 -0.12 -14.06 15.68
CA CYS A 429 0.40 -12.95 14.89
C CYS A 429 0.42 -11.61 15.65
N ILE A 430 1.33 -10.71 15.28
CA ILE A 430 1.51 -9.39 15.89
C ILE A 430 1.54 -8.32 14.80
N ALA A 431 0.83 -7.21 15.02
CA ALA A 431 0.85 -6.06 14.10
C ALA A 431 1.00 -4.73 14.84
N ILE A 432 1.74 -3.79 14.25
CA ILE A 432 1.82 -2.40 14.70
C ILE A 432 0.79 -1.56 13.93
N HIS A 433 0.15 -0.65 14.65
CA HIS A 433 -0.65 0.41 14.05
C HIS A 433 -0.22 1.78 14.57
N ALA A 434 0.09 2.70 13.65
CA ALA A 434 0.40 4.11 13.92
C ALA A 434 1.44 4.35 15.04
N GLN A 435 2.45 3.46 15.16
CA GLN A 435 3.58 3.49 16.13
C GLN A 435 3.19 3.47 17.63
N ARG A 436 1.90 3.57 17.97
CA ARG A 436 1.40 3.71 19.36
C ARG A 436 0.53 2.55 19.82
N SER A 437 0.25 1.60 18.93
CA SER A 437 -0.64 0.47 19.21
C SER A 437 -0.07 -0.82 18.65
N LEU A 438 -0.19 -1.88 19.46
CA LEU A 438 0.13 -3.25 19.08
C LEU A 438 -1.16 -4.07 19.12
N TYR A 439 -1.40 -4.84 18.06
CA TYR A 439 -2.49 -5.78 17.95
C TYR A 439 -1.94 -7.20 17.94
N PHE A 440 -2.61 -8.09 18.67
CA PHE A 440 -2.25 -9.49 18.83
C PHE A 440 -3.42 -10.33 18.36
N GLY A 441 -3.19 -11.18 17.36
CA GLY A 441 -4.17 -12.13 16.85
C GLY A 441 -3.88 -13.51 17.42
N GLY A 442 -4.91 -14.20 17.89
CA GLY A 442 -4.75 -15.49 18.55
C GLY A 442 -6.05 -16.23 18.76
N ALA A 443 -6.05 -17.20 19.67
CA ALA A 443 -7.23 -17.99 20.03
C ALA A 443 -8.39 -17.15 20.58
N LEU A 444 -8.09 -16.00 21.19
CA LEU A 444 -9.09 -15.04 21.69
C LEU A 444 -9.53 -14.00 20.65
N GLY A 445 -9.24 -14.22 19.37
CA GLY A 445 -9.52 -13.25 18.32
C GLY A 445 -8.45 -12.16 18.31
N VAL A 446 -8.84 -10.90 18.61
CA VAL A 446 -7.92 -9.76 18.64
C VAL A 446 -7.81 -9.14 20.03
N VAL A 447 -6.58 -8.95 20.48
CA VAL A 447 -6.22 -8.20 21.69
C VAL A 447 -5.40 -6.98 21.29
N HIS A 448 -5.65 -5.85 21.94
CA HIS A 448 -5.03 -4.56 21.64
C HIS A 448 -4.29 -3.99 22.85
N LEU A 449 -3.01 -3.65 22.67
CA LEU A 449 -2.21 -2.89 23.62
C LEU A 449 -2.06 -1.44 23.15
N HIS A 450 -2.57 -0.52 23.97
CA HIS A 450 -2.25 0.90 23.86
C HIS A 450 -0.91 1.19 24.54
N LYS A 451 0.17 1.37 23.76
CA LYS A 451 1.54 1.59 24.27
C LYS A 451 1.61 2.81 25.19
N GLY A 452 0.95 3.92 24.83
CA GLY A 452 1.04 5.19 25.55
C GLY A 452 0.50 5.17 26.99
N TYR A 453 -0.44 4.27 27.29
CA TYR A 453 -1.01 4.12 28.64
C TYR A 453 -0.72 2.74 29.25
N ASN A 454 0.04 1.90 28.53
CA ASN A 454 0.26 0.49 28.84
C ASN A 454 -1.05 -0.25 29.19
N ARG A 455 -2.08 -0.07 28.36
CA ARG A 455 -3.43 -0.57 28.62
C ARG A 455 -3.78 -1.69 27.64
N TRP A 456 -4.05 -2.87 28.18
CA TRP A 456 -4.51 -4.04 27.42
C TRP A 456 -6.02 -4.07 27.32
N THR A 457 -6.53 -4.28 26.11
CA THR A 457 -7.96 -4.33 25.84
C THR A 457 -8.31 -5.48 24.90
N HIS A 458 -9.51 -6.01 25.05
CA HIS A 458 -10.06 -7.07 24.21
C HIS A 458 -11.47 -6.68 23.75
N LEU A 459 -11.94 -7.29 22.66
CA LEU A 459 -13.26 -7.00 22.13
C LEU A 459 -14.38 -7.67 22.94
N ILE A 460 -15.40 -6.89 23.27
CA ILE A 460 -16.68 -7.36 23.79
C ILE A 460 -17.81 -6.87 22.86
N ALA A 461 -18.36 -7.76 22.04
CA ALA A 461 -19.45 -7.42 21.11
C ALA A 461 -20.84 -7.76 21.69
N GLU A 462 -21.05 -7.46 22.99
CA GLU A 462 -22.32 -7.77 23.66
C GLU A 462 -23.41 -6.72 23.41
N SER A 463 -23.03 -5.45 23.25
CA SER A 463 -24.03 -4.38 23.23
C SER A 463 -24.61 -4.12 21.85
N ALA A 464 -25.93 -3.96 21.81
CA ALA A 464 -26.68 -3.43 20.67
C ALA A 464 -26.49 -1.91 20.48
N SER A 465 -25.90 -1.22 21.47
CA SER A 465 -25.68 0.22 21.51
C SER A 465 -24.31 0.60 20.94
N ASP A 466 -24.28 1.57 20.02
CA ASP A 466 -23.05 2.22 19.53
C ASP A 466 -22.34 3.05 20.62
N LEU A 467 -22.95 3.22 21.81
CA LEU A 467 -22.38 4.00 22.93
C LEU A 467 -21.57 3.15 23.89
N ASP A 468 -21.75 1.83 23.88
CA ASP A 468 -20.99 0.95 24.77
C ASP A 468 -19.60 0.69 24.19
N PRO A 469 -18.56 0.67 25.03
CA PRO A 469 -17.21 0.47 24.55
C PRO A 469 -17.08 -0.94 23.97
N ALA A 470 -16.77 -1.03 22.67
CA ALA A 470 -16.47 -2.30 22.02
C ALA A 470 -15.22 -2.99 22.63
N TRP A 471 -14.39 -2.24 23.34
CA TRP A 471 -13.14 -2.71 23.95
C TRP A 471 -13.20 -2.63 25.48
N GLN A 472 -12.95 -3.75 26.14
CA GLN A 472 -12.83 -3.84 27.60
C GLN A 472 -11.40 -4.08 28.04
N THR A 473 -11.04 -3.50 29.18
CA THR A 473 -9.68 -3.60 29.76
C THR A 473 -9.55 -4.82 30.63
N PHE A 474 -8.37 -5.43 30.62
CA PHE A 474 -8.02 -6.51 31.54
C PHE A 474 -6.62 -6.29 32.12
N ASN A 475 -6.43 -6.67 33.38
CA ASN A 475 -5.20 -6.37 34.14
C ASN A 475 -4.43 -7.61 34.59
N SER A 476 -5.04 -8.80 34.64
CA SER A 476 -4.40 -9.99 35.25
C SER A 476 -4.71 -11.32 34.57
N ALA A 477 -5.74 -11.40 33.73
CA ALA A 477 -6.01 -12.57 32.88
C ALA A 477 -6.80 -12.12 31.66
N ALA A 478 -6.54 -12.77 30.52
CA ALA A 478 -7.28 -12.56 29.29
C ALA A 478 -8.76 -13.01 29.47
N PRO A 479 -9.72 -12.42 28.74
CA PRO A 479 -11.13 -12.81 28.80
C PRO A 479 -11.37 -14.27 28.40
N ALA A 480 -12.46 -14.86 28.89
CA ALA A 480 -12.85 -16.24 28.56
C ALA A 480 -13.67 -16.35 27.25
N THR A 481 -14.28 -15.24 26.79
CA THR A 481 -15.13 -15.21 25.61
C THR A 481 -14.52 -14.32 24.53
N SER A 482 -14.70 -14.71 23.26
CA SER A 482 -14.31 -13.90 22.11
C SER A 482 -15.47 -13.78 21.14
N TYR A 483 -15.58 -12.60 20.53
CA TYR A 483 -16.58 -12.29 19.51
C TYR A 483 -15.98 -12.19 18.11
N VAL A 484 -14.76 -12.71 17.93
CA VAL A 484 -14.05 -12.86 16.67
C VAL A 484 -13.50 -14.29 16.65
N PRO A 485 -13.53 -15.01 15.52
CA PRO A 485 -12.88 -16.31 15.44
C PRO A 485 -11.37 -16.18 15.73
N PRO A 486 -10.67 -17.29 16.00
CA PRO A 486 -9.21 -17.26 16.11
C PRO A 486 -8.57 -16.55 14.92
N VAL A 487 -7.66 -15.63 15.18
CA VAL A 487 -7.01 -14.78 14.17
C VAL A 487 -5.60 -15.27 13.91
N SER A 488 -5.32 -15.64 12.66
CA SER A 488 -4.02 -16.14 12.19
C SER A 488 -3.16 -15.07 11.51
N ALA A 489 -3.77 -14.00 11.00
CA ALA A 489 -3.05 -12.91 10.35
C ALA A 489 -3.69 -11.56 10.63
N ILE A 490 -2.88 -10.52 10.78
CA ILE A 490 -3.34 -9.15 10.99
C ILE A 490 -2.52 -8.20 10.12
N ALA A 491 -3.20 -7.26 9.47
CA ALA A 491 -2.56 -6.14 8.80
C ALA A 491 -3.29 -4.82 9.10
N SER A 492 -2.54 -3.77 9.38
CA SER A 492 -3.04 -2.41 9.41
C SER A 492 -2.92 -1.78 8.02
N THR A 493 -3.93 -1.02 7.62
CA THR A 493 -3.99 -0.36 6.31
C THR A 493 -3.97 1.15 6.44
N ALA A 494 -3.61 1.84 5.35
CA ALA A 494 -3.42 3.29 5.34
C ALA A 494 -4.68 4.09 5.72
N ASP A 495 -5.87 3.54 5.42
CA ASP A 495 -7.17 4.09 5.80
C ASP A 495 -7.51 3.92 7.29
N GLY A 496 -6.61 3.33 8.07
CA GLY A 496 -6.76 3.07 9.49
C GLY A 496 -7.62 1.85 9.81
N ALA A 497 -7.96 1.02 8.81
CA ALA A 497 -8.61 -0.26 9.06
C ALA A 497 -7.59 -1.30 9.57
N LEU A 498 -8.10 -2.24 10.37
CA LEU A 498 -7.35 -3.40 10.85
C LEU A 498 -7.99 -4.65 10.24
N TRP A 499 -7.30 -5.23 9.27
CA TRP A 499 -7.73 -6.46 8.61
C TRP A 499 -7.29 -7.68 9.39
N LEU A 500 -8.18 -8.67 9.44
CA LEU A 500 -8.05 -9.90 10.21
C LEU A 500 -8.25 -11.09 9.27
N GLY A 501 -7.21 -11.90 9.12
CA GLY A 501 -7.34 -13.25 8.62
C GLY A 501 -7.74 -14.17 9.77
N THR A 502 -8.95 -14.75 9.69
CA THR A 502 -9.50 -15.58 10.76
C THR A 502 -9.60 -17.03 10.32
N ALA A 503 -9.85 -17.93 11.28
CA ALA A 503 -10.17 -19.33 11.01
C ALA A 503 -11.52 -19.54 10.30
N GLN A 504 -12.36 -18.51 10.18
CA GLN A 504 -13.70 -18.55 9.58
C GLN A 504 -13.90 -17.37 8.61
N GLY A 505 -12.91 -17.16 7.74
CA GLY A 505 -12.90 -16.14 6.69
C GLY A 505 -12.24 -14.83 7.12
N LEU A 506 -12.59 -13.76 6.38
CA LEU A 506 -12.04 -12.42 6.60
C LEU A 506 -12.91 -11.59 7.55
N ALA A 507 -12.26 -10.71 8.31
CA ALA A 507 -12.93 -9.65 9.04
C ALA A 507 -12.08 -8.37 9.05
N ARG A 508 -12.70 -7.23 9.34
CA ARG A 508 -11.99 -5.97 9.55
C ARG A 508 -12.61 -5.12 10.65
N PHE A 509 -11.76 -4.37 11.33
CA PHE A 509 -12.17 -3.21 12.10
C PHE A 509 -11.94 -1.92 11.34
N PHE A 510 -12.89 -1.01 11.42
CA PHE A 510 -12.77 0.33 10.86
C PHE A 510 -13.56 1.33 11.70
N ALA A 511 -13.23 2.62 11.59
CA ALA A 511 -13.98 3.67 12.26
C ALA A 511 -15.24 4.04 11.46
N ALA A 512 -16.41 3.98 12.09
CA ALA A 512 -17.68 4.36 11.47
C ALA A 512 -18.40 5.42 12.30
N ARG A 513 -19.19 6.29 11.64
CA ARG A 513 -20.05 7.27 12.35
C ARG A 513 -21.12 6.55 13.16
N SER A 514 -21.25 6.94 14.42
CA SER A 514 -22.31 6.50 15.33
C SER A 514 -23.68 6.83 14.74
N SER A 515 -24.56 5.83 14.74
CA SER A 515 -25.95 5.97 14.27
C SER A 515 -26.81 6.86 15.18
N THR A 516 -26.41 7.01 16.45
CA THR A 516 -27.18 7.72 17.49
C THR A 516 -26.75 9.16 17.71
N SER A 517 -25.47 9.50 17.56
CA SER A 517 -24.96 10.86 17.85
C SER A 517 -24.41 11.63 16.65
N GLY A 518 -24.28 10.99 15.47
CA GLY A 518 -23.92 11.61 14.18
C GLY A 518 -22.51 12.23 14.08
N LEU A 519 -21.91 12.60 15.21
CA LEU A 519 -20.63 13.29 15.33
C LEU A 519 -19.56 12.45 16.05
N VAL A 520 -19.93 11.32 16.66
CA VAL A 520 -19.00 10.39 17.30
C VAL A 520 -18.66 9.25 16.33
N TYR A 521 -17.39 8.87 16.26
CA TYR A 521 -16.94 7.67 15.55
C TYR A 521 -16.70 6.54 16.54
N SER A 522 -17.12 5.33 16.19
CA SER A 522 -16.85 4.12 16.97
C SER A 522 -16.22 3.03 16.08
N PRO A 523 -15.34 2.19 16.63
CA PRO A 523 -14.82 1.04 15.90
C PRO A 523 -15.95 0.05 15.64
N ARG A 524 -16.04 -0.46 14.40
CA ARG A 524 -17.01 -1.48 14.00
C ARG A 524 -16.32 -2.68 13.41
N LEU A 525 -16.83 -3.86 13.75
CA LEU A 525 -16.44 -5.14 13.16
C LEU A 525 -17.32 -5.43 11.94
N GLN A 526 -16.68 -5.67 10.80
CA GLN A 526 -17.30 -6.24 9.61
C GLN A 526 -16.69 -7.61 9.35
N ALA A 527 -17.52 -8.61 9.08
CA ALA A 527 -17.09 -9.92 8.65
C ALA A 527 -17.48 -10.18 7.20
N PHE A 528 -16.72 -11.05 6.54
CA PHE A 528 -16.90 -11.42 5.14
C PHE A 528 -17.03 -12.95 4.99
N PRO A 529 -18.03 -13.58 5.63
CA PRO A 529 -18.20 -15.04 5.51
C PRO A 529 -18.51 -15.49 4.07
N ASP A 530 -18.96 -14.57 3.22
CA ASP A 530 -19.23 -14.75 1.80
C ASP A 530 -18.00 -14.66 0.90
N LEU A 531 -16.83 -14.28 1.44
CA LEU A 531 -15.58 -14.11 0.70
C LEU A 531 -14.48 -14.93 1.34
N MET A 532 -13.85 -15.83 0.57
CA MET A 532 -12.78 -16.70 1.06
C MET A 532 -13.20 -17.40 2.36
N PRO A 533 -14.26 -18.25 2.33
CA PRO A 533 -14.65 -19.02 3.51
C PRO A 533 -13.46 -19.88 3.97
N GLY A 534 -13.39 -20.28 5.25
CA GLY A 534 -12.24 -21.05 5.76
C GLY A 534 -11.07 -20.20 6.25
N ARG A 535 -9.90 -20.82 6.43
CA ARG A 535 -8.78 -20.14 7.09
C ARG A 535 -8.05 -19.19 6.15
N VAL A 536 -7.90 -17.95 6.61
CA VAL A 536 -7.04 -16.94 5.99
C VAL A 536 -5.69 -16.95 6.70
N THR A 537 -4.63 -17.29 5.97
CA THR A 537 -3.28 -17.53 6.49
C THR A 537 -2.39 -16.30 6.41
N THR A 538 -2.63 -15.42 5.43
CA THR A 538 -1.79 -14.24 5.21
C THR A 538 -2.61 -13.02 4.81
N VAL A 539 -2.21 -11.88 5.35
CA VAL A 539 -2.71 -10.55 4.96
C VAL A 539 -1.50 -9.65 4.82
N ALA A 540 -1.32 -9.03 3.65
CA ALA A 540 -0.16 -8.20 3.36
C ALA A 540 -0.55 -6.99 2.50
N SER A 541 0.07 -5.85 2.77
CA SER A 541 -0.08 -4.68 1.89
C SER A 541 1.04 -4.64 0.85
N ASP A 542 0.72 -4.26 -0.38
CA ASP A 542 1.74 -3.99 -1.40
C ASP A 542 2.27 -2.54 -1.32
N PRO A 543 3.36 -2.20 -2.02
CA PRO A 543 3.89 -0.83 -2.05
C PRO A 543 2.94 0.23 -2.63
N SER A 544 1.87 -0.16 -3.33
CA SER A 544 0.82 0.75 -3.83
C SER A 544 -0.31 0.98 -2.84
N GLY A 545 -0.31 0.27 -1.71
CA GLY A 545 -1.31 0.39 -0.65
C GLY A 545 -2.54 -0.52 -0.82
N LEU A 546 -2.52 -1.48 -1.75
CA LEU A 546 -3.54 -2.53 -1.73
C LEU A 546 -3.31 -3.50 -0.61
N VAL A 547 -4.39 -4.17 -0.23
CA VAL A 547 -4.38 -5.26 0.73
C VAL A 547 -4.58 -6.57 -0.02
N TRP A 548 -3.71 -7.53 0.22
CA TRP A 548 -3.74 -8.88 -0.35
C TRP A 548 -4.06 -9.87 0.75
N PHE A 549 -4.88 -10.86 0.42
CA PHE A 549 -5.33 -11.91 1.33
C PHE A 549 -5.09 -13.27 0.68
N GLY A 550 -4.40 -14.15 1.40
CA GLY A 550 -4.21 -15.54 1.02
C GLY A 550 -4.77 -16.47 2.09
N GLY A 551 -5.30 -17.60 1.66
CA GLY A 551 -5.82 -18.63 2.55
C GLY A 551 -6.10 -19.92 1.82
N GLU A 552 -6.88 -20.79 2.46
CA GLU A 552 -7.28 -22.11 1.94
C GLU A 552 -8.03 -21.99 0.59
N ASN A 553 -8.70 -20.86 0.35
CA ASN A 553 -9.59 -20.64 -0.78
C ASN A 553 -9.12 -19.53 -1.74
N GLY A 554 -7.82 -19.47 -2.05
CA GLY A 554 -7.30 -18.65 -3.14
C GLY A 554 -6.58 -17.36 -2.72
N LEU A 555 -6.61 -16.39 -3.63
CA LEU A 555 -5.99 -15.07 -3.50
C LEU A 555 -7.03 -13.99 -3.76
N LEU A 556 -7.26 -13.14 -2.76
CA LEU A 556 -8.08 -11.93 -2.90
C LEU A 556 -7.19 -10.69 -2.75
N ARG A 557 -7.63 -9.59 -3.36
CA ARG A 557 -7.10 -8.26 -3.05
C ARG A 557 -8.22 -7.26 -2.82
N PHE A 558 -7.93 -6.19 -2.10
CA PHE A 558 -8.84 -5.10 -1.79
C PHE A 558 -8.21 -3.75 -2.13
N ASP A 559 -8.93 -2.93 -2.90
CA ASP A 559 -8.47 -1.65 -3.44
C ASP A 559 -8.92 -0.41 -2.61
N GLY A 560 -9.35 -0.66 -1.37
CA GLY A 560 -9.97 0.34 -0.52
C GLY A 560 -11.49 0.44 -0.69
N ARG A 561 -12.08 -0.28 -1.65
CA ARG A 561 -13.53 -0.36 -1.83
C ARG A 561 -14.02 -1.76 -2.18
N ASP A 562 -13.50 -2.31 -3.28
CA ASP A 562 -13.98 -3.52 -3.90
C ASP A 562 -13.00 -4.66 -3.58
N PHE A 563 -13.54 -5.86 -3.43
CA PHE A 563 -12.72 -7.06 -3.44
C PHE A 563 -12.56 -7.56 -4.86
N LEU A 564 -11.37 -8.07 -5.17
CA LEU A 564 -11.10 -8.75 -6.43
C LEU A 564 -10.50 -10.13 -6.13
N GLU A 565 -10.97 -11.14 -6.84
CA GLU A 565 -10.45 -12.51 -6.81
C GLU A 565 -9.56 -12.75 -8.02
N TYR A 566 -8.42 -13.42 -7.80
CA TYR A 566 -7.57 -13.86 -8.89
C TYR A 566 -8.05 -15.22 -9.41
N LEU A 567 -8.51 -15.24 -10.66
CA LEU A 567 -8.91 -16.47 -11.34
C LEU A 567 -7.71 -17.03 -12.12
N GLU A 568 -6.95 -17.92 -11.48
CA GLU A 568 -5.70 -18.48 -12.01
C GLU A 568 -5.87 -19.10 -13.41
N ALA A 569 -6.98 -19.79 -13.67
CA ALA A 569 -7.23 -20.45 -14.95
C ALA A 569 -7.40 -19.47 -16.13
N GLU A 570 -7.79 -18.24 -15.84
CA GLU A 570 -8.08 -17.20 -16.84
C GLU A 570 -7.03 -16.07 -16.83
N ASP A 571 -6.16 -16.03 -15.81
CA ASP A 571 -5.19 -14.95 -15.55
C ASP A 571 -5.88 -13.57 -15.51
N ILE A 572 -7.03 -13.49 -14.81
CA ILE A 572 -7.80 -12.26 -14.64
C ILE A 572 -8.15 -12.00 -13.18
N TRP A 573 -8.33 -10.71 -12.87
CA TRP A 573 -8.91 -10.26 -11.61
C TRP A 573 -10.41 -10.02 -11.78
N GLN A 574 -11.23 -10.84 -11.13
CA GLN A 574 -12.68 -10.68 -11.13
C GLN A 574 -13.12 -9.82 -9.95
N SER A 575 -13.91 -8.79 -10.22
CA SER A 575 -14.52 -7.98 -9.16
C SER A 575 -15.58 -8.79 -8.42
N LEU A 576 -15.43 -8.87 -7.10
CA LEU A 576 -16.44 -9.32 -6.14
C LEU A 576 -17.16 -8.12 -5.50
N GLY A 577 -17.04 -6.92 -6.05
CA GLY A 577 -17.77 -5.72 -5.63
C GLY A 577 -17.46 -5.21 -4.20
N ALA A 578 -18.27 -4.25 -3.77
CA ALA A 578 -17.96 -3.40 -2.63
C ALA A 578 -17.96 -4.14 -1.28
N ALA A 579 -16.96 -3.86 -0.46
CA ALA A 579 -16.78 -4.45 0.87
C ALA A 579 -17.88 -4.05 1.87
N ASP A 580 -18.45 -2.85 1.75
CA ASP A 580 -19.51 -2.38 2.63
C ASP A 580 -20.91 -2.89 2.26
N ALA A 581 -21.02 -3.71 1.20
CA ALA A 581 -22.24 -4.32 0.73
C ALA A 581 -22.24 -5.86 0.88
N ILE A 582 -23.43 -6.41 1.10
CA ILE A 582 -23.77 -7.81 0.95
C ILE A 582 -24.70 -7.93 -0.25
N TYR A 583 -24.55 -9.00 -1.04
CA TYR A 583 -25.32 -9.23 -2.26
C TYR A 583 -26.16 -10.49 -2.07
N PRO A 584 -27.30 -10.40 -1.34
CA PRO A 584 -28.18 -11.56 -1.16
C PRO A 584 -28.89 -11.93 -2.47
N ASP A 585 -29.08 -10.97 -3.37
CA ASP A 585 -29.51 -11.15 -4.75
C ASP A 585 -28.76 -10.19 -5.69
N ASP A 586 -28.90 -10.40 -7.00
CA ASP A 586 -28.25 -9.58 -8.03
C ASP A 586 -28.89 -8.19 -8.25
N VAL A 587 -29.83 -7.79 -7.38
CA VAL A 587 -30.71 -6.64 -7.62
C VAL A 587 -30.52 -5.53 -6.59
N ASP A 588 -30.46 -5.85 -5.30
CA ASP A 588 -30.38 -4.85 -4.23
C ASP A 588 -29.32 -5.21 -3.16
N PRO A 589 -28.13 -4.59 -3.20
CA PRO A 589 -27.10 -4.83 -2.20
C PRO A 589 -27.54 -4.27 -0.84
N ALA A 590 -27.48 -5.10 0.19
CA ALA A 590 -27.75 -4.71 1.57
C ALA A 590 -26.48 -4.14 2.23
N PRO A 591 -26.59 -3.19 3.17
CA PRO A 591 -25.44 -2.74 3.94
C PRO A 591 -24.87 -3.89 4.78
N ARG A 592 -23.53 -4.04 4.78
CA ARG A 592 -22.86 -5.08 5.58
C ARG A 592 -22.98 -4.83 7.09
N ASP A 593 -23.03 -3.56 7.51
CA ASP A 593 -23.20 -3.10 8.91
C ASP A 593 -22.35 -3.84 9.97
N ARG A 594 -22.92 -4.24 11.11
CA ARG A 594 -22.23 -4.75 12.31
C ARG A 594 -22.27 -6.27 12.40
N TRP A 595 -21.15 -6.86 12.81
CA TRP A 595 -20.97 -8.31 12.93
C TRP A 595 -20.40 -8.71 14.29
N ARG A 596 -20.68 -9.95 14.70
CA ARG A 596 -20.00 -10.64 15.78
C ARG A 596 -19.90 -12.13 15.48
N PHE A 597 -18.91 -12.79 16.06
CA PHE A 597 -18.83 -14.24 16.04
C PHE A 597 -19.38 -14.81 17.35
N ASN A 598 -20.35 -15.72 17.27
CA ASN A 598 -20.95 -16.30 18.45
C ASN A 598 -20.37 -17.69 18.71
N THR A 599 -19.42 -17.76 19.65
CA THR A 599 -18.77 -19.01 20.06
C THR A 599 -19.61 -19.87 21.00
N THR A 600 -20.76 -19.36 21.48
CA THR A 600 -21.61 -20.08 22.44
C THR A 600 -22.64 -20.99 21.77
N LEU A 601 -22.80 -20.86 20.46
CA LEU A 601 -23.64 -21.73 19.65
C LEU A 601 -23.07 -23.15 19.58
N LEU A 602 -23.94 -24.13 19.34
CA LEU A 602 -23.54 -25.51 19.11
C LEU A 602 -22.60 -25.62 17.88
N GLU A 603 -22.89 -24.81 16.86
CA GLU A 603 -22.03 -24.55 15.71
C GLU A 603 -21.67 -23.06 15.71
N PRO A 604 -20.43 -22.68 16.11
CA PRO A 604 -20.00 -21.30 16.12
C PRO A 604 -20.14 -20.64 14.75
N ALA A 605 -20.80 -19.50 14.70
CA ALA A 605 -21.14 -18.84 13.45
C ALA A 605 -21.07 -17.31 13.57
N TRP A 606 -20.93 -16.67 12.42
CA TRP A 606 -21.09 -15.23 12.29
C TRP A 606 -22.57 -14.84 12.43
N GLU A 607 -22.81 -13.80 13.21
CA GLU A 607 -24.11 -13.14 13.34
C GLU A 607 -23.99 -11.69 12.89
N GLN A 608 -24.99 -11.22 12.15
CA GLN A 608 -25.14 -9.82 11.75
C GLN A 608 -26.19 -9.14 12.64
N PHE A 609 -25.95 -7.87 12.95
CA PHE A 609 -26.90 -7.07 13.70
C PHE A 609 -28.05 -6.58 12.80
N ASP A 610 -29.27 -6.97 13.14
CA ASP A 610 -30.49 -6.42 12.54
C ASP A 610 -30.88 -5.14 13.29
N SER A 611 -30.66 -4.00 12.64
CA SER A 611 -31.00 -2.68 13.19
C SER A 611 -32.50 -2.46 13.41
N THR A 612 -33.37 -3.16 12.69
CA THR A 612 -34.83 -3.05 12.78
C THR A 612 -35.33 -3.69 14.07
N ASN A 613 -34.87 -4.92 14.31
CA ASN A 613 -35.28 -5.71 15.49
C ASN A 613 -34.33 -5.55 16.68
N ARG A 614 -33.20 -4.83 16.49
CA ARG A 614 -32.11 -4.66 17.46
C ARG A 614 -31.60 -5.98 18.02
N SER A 615 -31.49 -6.98 17.15
CA SER A 615 -31.07 -8.35 17.50
C SER A 615 -29.89 -8.80 16.66
N TRP A 616 -29.17 -9.81 17.14
CA TRP A 616 -28.13 -10.49 16.39
C TRP A 616 -28.72 -11.75 15.77
N ASN A 617 -28.58 -11.91 14.45
CA ASN A 617 -29.15 -13.01 13.71
C ASN A 617 -28.04 -13.71 12.91
N GLN A 618 -28.09 -15.04 12.85
CA GLN A 618 -27.24 -15.80 11.92
C GLN A 618 -27.53 -15.38 10.48
N THR A 619 -26.50 -15.34 9.65
CA THR A 619 -26.62 -14.96 8.24
C THR A 619 -26.49 -16.17 7.33
N ASP A 620 -27.38 -16.29 6.35
CA ASP A 620 -27.28 -17.24 5.25
C ASP A 620 -26.87 -16.50 3.96
N THR A 621 -25.66 -15.93 3.97
CA THR A 621 -25.17 -15.15 2.82
C THR A 621 -24.49 -16.10 1.83
N PRO A 622 -24.92 -16.14 0.55
CA PRO A 622 -24.25 -16.96 -0.45
C PRO A 622 -22.78 -16.57 -0.62
N VAL A 623 -21.90 -17.57 -0.74
CA VAL A 623 -20.48 -17.36 -1.02
C VAL A 623 -20.33 -16.81 -2.45
N ARG A 624 -19.54 -15.73 -2.59
CA ARG A 624 -19.32 -15.01 -3.85
C ARG A 624 -17.96 -15.28 -4.48
N SER A 625 -16.96 -15.66 -3.67
CA SER A 625 -15.68 -16.13 -4.17
C SER A 625 -15.81 -17.53 -4.75
N ASN A 626 -15.17 -17.80 -5.88
CA ASN A 626 -15.18 -19.12 -6.50
C ASN A 626 -14.23 -20.10 -5.80
N GLY A 627 -13.33 -19.58 -4.96
CA GLY A 627 -12.25 -20.34 -4.37
C GLY A 627 -11.10 -20.50 -5.36
N GLY A 628 -9.95 -20.89 -4.85
CA GLY A 628 -8.74 -21.01 -5.65
C GLY A 628 -7.71 -21.88 -4.95
N ARG A 629 -6.51 -21.91 -5.52
CA ARG A 629 -5.39 -22.63 -4.93
C ARG A 629 -5.03 -22.05 -3.56
N GLU A 630 -4.77 -22.91 -2.59
CA GLU A 630 -4.33 -22.49 -1.25
C GLU A 630 -3.10 -21.59 -1.34
N VAL A 631 -3.14 -20.45 -0.66
CA VAL A 631 -2.03 -19.51 -0.52
C VAL A 631 -1.56 -19.53 0.93
N ASN A 632 -0.27 -19.84 1.14
CA ASN A 632 0.33 -19.92 2.46
C ASN A 632 1.01 -18.61 2.87
N ALA A 633 1.76 -18.00 1.95
CA ALA A 633 2.48 -16.76 2.20
C ALA A 633 2.64 -15.91 0.94
N LEU A 634 2.82 -14.61 1.13
CA LEU A 634 3.05 -13.64 0.08
C LEU A 634 4.20 -12.71 0.49
N LEU A 635 5.12 -12.45 -0.44
CA LEU A 635 6.28 -11.59 -0.19
C LEU A 635 6.53 -10.64 -1.38
N TRP A 636 6.70 -9.36 -1.07
CA TRP A 636 7.16 -8.34 -2.02
C TRP A 636 8.65 -8.06 -1.81
N CYS A 637 9.40 -8.04 -2.89
CA CYS A 637 10.85 -7.80 -2.91
C CYS A 637 11.23 -6.79 -4.00
N HIS A 638 12.47 -6.33 -3.97
CA HIS A 638 13.04 -5.47 -5.00
C HIS A 638 14.18 -6.17 -5.74
N SER A 639 14.27 -5.89 -7.04
CA SER A 639 15.43 -6.13 -7.91
C SER A 639 15.69 -4.85 -8.72
N LEU A 640 16.42 -4.96 -9.83
CA LEU A 640 16.71 -3.83 -10.69
C LEU A 640 16.56 -4.18 -12.17
N ARG A 641 16.36 -3.15 -12.97
CA ARG A 641 16.58 -3.13 -14.42
C ARG A 641 17.73 -2.17 -14.69
N ALA A 642 18.71 -2.64 -15.46
CA ALA A 642 19.85 -1.82 -15.86
C ALA A 642 19.80 -1.52 -17.36
N ASP A 643 20.05 -0.27 -17.72
CA ASP A 643 20.06 0.20 -19.11
C ASP A 643 21.28 1.11 -19.37
N LEU A 644 22.00 0.89 -20.47
CA LEU A 644 23.00 1.81 -21.01
C LEU A 644 22.37 2.86 -21.92
N GLY A 645 22.87 4.09 -21.87
CA GLY A 645 22.37 5.19 -22.67
C GLY A 645 23.23 6.44 -22.55
N SER A 646 22.62 7.59 -22.81
CA SER A 646 23.27 8.89 -22.69
C SER A 646 22.27 9.98 -22.26
N TRP A 647 22.77 11.13 -21.82
CA TRP A 647 21.94 12.28 -21.51
C TRP A 647 21.61 13.10 -22.76
N ASN A 648 20.33 13.42 -22.95
CA ASN A 648 19.87 14.46 -23.87
C ASN A 648 19.32 15.64 -23.05
N GLY A 649 20.22 16.53 -22.63
CA GLY A 649 19.89 17.58 -21.66
C GLY A 649 19.63 16.98 -20.27
N ALA A 650 18.40 17.12 -19.76
CA ALA A 650 18.02 16.58 -18.45
C ALA A 650 17.54 15.12 -18.51
N ASN A 651 17.19 14.61 -19.70
CA ASN A 651 16.55 13.31 -19.84
C ASN A 651 17.55 12.22 -20.24
N PHE A 652 17.47 11.07 -19.58
CA PHE A 652 18.22 9.88 -19.99
C PHE A 652 17.55 9.25 -21.22
N VAL A 653 18.35 8.91 -22.23
CA VAL A 653 17.90 8.22 -23.44
C VAL A 653 18.62 6.88 -23.53
N PRO A 654 17.91 5.74 -23.45
CA PRO A 654 18.53 4.42 -23.60
C PRO A 654 19.05 4.20 -25.02
N SER A 655 20.16 3.49 -25.15
CA SER A 655 20.71 3.03 -26.43
C SER A 655 19.82 1.93 -27.05
N ALA A 656 20.00 1.65 -28.35
CA ALA A 656 19.20 0.63 -29.07
C ALA A 656 19.28 -0.77 -28.43
N ASP A 657 20.46 -1.14 -27.89
CA ASP A 657 20.72 -2.36 -27.11
C ASP A 657 21.05 -2.00 -25.66
N SER A 658 20.16 -1.26 -24.99
CA SER A 658 20.44 -0.71 -23.65
C SER A 658 20.50 -1.74 -22.54
N ALA A 659 19.72 -2.82 -22.61
CA ALA A 659 19.50 -3.71 -21.47
C ALA A 659 20.80 -4.41 -21.01
N VAL A 660 21.16 -4.24 -19.74
CA VAL A 660 22.33 -4.88 -19.13
C VAL A 660 21.89 -6.11 -18.32
N PRO A 661 22.48 -7.29 -18.55
CA PRO A 661 22.15 -8.50 -17.80
C PRO A 661 22.45 -8.37 -16.30
N LEU A 662 21.57 -8.91 -15.44
CA LEU A 662 21.78 -8.91 -13.99
C LEU A 662 23.02 -9.70 -13.53
N THR A 663 23.52 -10.62 -14.35
CA THR A 663 24.78 -11.34 -14.11
C THR A 663 26.01 -10.43 -14.14
N GLU A 664 25.89 -9.21 -14.65
CA GLU A 664 26.95 -8.20 -14.60
C GLU A 664 26.95 -7.39 -13.28
N PHE A 665 26.09 -7.76 -12.33
CA PHE A 665 25.95 -7.09 -11.05
C PHE A 665 26.11 -8.05 -9.88
N SER A 666 26.60 -7.52 -8.77
CA SER A 666 26.60 -8.21 -7.48
C SER A 666 26.23 -7.26 -6.36
N VAL A 667 25.38 -7.69 -5.45
CA VAL A 667 25.26 -7.04 -4.13
C VAL A 667 26.51 -7.37 -3.34
N ARG A 668 27.13 -6.37 -2.74
CA ARG A 668 28.35 -6.48 -1.96
C ARG A 668 28.07 -5.95 -0.55
N VAL A 669 28.23 -6.82 0.44
CA VAL A 669 27.97 -6.51 1.85
C VAL A 669 29.29 -6.40 2.59
N LYS A 670 29.46 -5.26 3.26
CA LYS A 670 30.65 -4.98 4.05
C LYS A 670 30.43 -5.41 5.49
N ARG A 671 30.76 -6.67 5.78
CA ARG A 671 30.58 -7.29 7.10
C ARG A 671 31.44 -6.64 8.17
N SER A 672 32.67 -6.31 7.82
CA SER A 672 33.61 -5.58 8.68
C SER A 672 34.44 -4.61 7.84
N ALA A 673 35.30 -3.83 8.48
CA ALA A 673 36.23 -2.99 7.73
C ALA A 673 37.11 -3.80 6.77
N THR A 674 37.45 -5.04 7.10
CA THR A 674 38.45 -5.87 6.39
C THR A 674 37.85 -6.94 5.49
N GLU A 675 36.51 -7.08 5.47
CA GLU A 675 35.83 -8.21 4.83
C GLU A 675 34.61 -7.73 4.03
N ILE A 676 34.54 -8.17 2.78
CA ILE A 676 33.43 -7.92 1.86
C ILE A 676 32.97 -9.27 1.32
N VAL A 677 31.66 -9.51 1.35
CA VAL A 677 31.02 -10.74 0.88
C VAL A 677 29.92 -10.42 -0.14
N ASN A 678 29.52 -11.41 -0.92
CA ASN A 678 28.41 -11.28 -1.86
C ASN A 678 27.06 -11.42 -1.13
N GLY A 679 26.14 -10.50 -1.44
CA GLY A 679 24.74 -10.55 -1.04
C GLY A 679 23.89 -11.41 -1.98
N GLY A 680 22.59 -11.15 -1.97
CA GLY A 680 21.59 -11.82 -2.79
C GLY A 680 21.29 -11.08 -4.08
N ILE A 681 19.99 -10.98 -4.39
CA ILE A 681 19.51 -10.49 -5.68
C ILE A 681 20.01 -9.07 -5.94
N PRO A 682 20.58 -8.77 -7.14
CA PRO A 682 20.93 -7.42 -7.52
C PRO A 682 19.75 -6.44 -7.35
N ALA A 683 19.94 -5.50 -6.43
CA ALA A 683 19.04 -4.41 -6.14
C ALA A 683 19.84 -3.22 -5.58
N LEU A 684 19.37 -2.00 -5.82
CA LEU A 684 19.87 -0.84 -5.08
C LEU A 684 19.29 -0.85 -3.66
N PRO A 685 20.07 -0.51 -2.62
CA PRO A 685 19.54 -0.31 -1.29
C PRO A 685 18.44 0.77 -1.29
N MET A 686 17.36 0.54 -0.55
CA MET A 686 16.28 1.52 -0.36
C MET A 686 16.83 2.79 0.30
N LEU A 687 16.44 3.95 -0.22
CA LEU A 687 16.76 5.25 0.35
C LEU A 687 15.87 5.50 1.58
N PRO A 688 16.38 5.44 2.82
CA PRO A 688 15.55 5.58 4.02
C PRO A 688 14.94 6.98 4.11
N ALA A 689 13.79 7.11 4.78
CA ALA A 689 13.23 8.43 5.12
C ALA A 689 14.23 9.21 5.99
N GLY A 690 14.38 10.51 5.71
CA GLY A 690 15.38 11.36 6.35
C GLY A 690 16.74 11.27 5.65
N ARG A 691 17.82 11.47 6.43
CA ARG A 691 19.18 11.55 5.90
C ARG A 691 19.80 10.17 5.77
N SER A 692 20.52 9.96 4.67
CA SER A 692 21.33 8.77 4.41
C SER A 692 22.71 9.16 3.93
N SER A 693 23.72 8.36 4.24
CA SER A 693 25.09 8.56 3.76
C SER A 693 25.43 7.53 2.71
N TRP A 694 25.87 8.02 1.56
CA TRP A 694 26.23 7.20 0.40
C TRP A 694 27.70 7.35 0.07
N ARG A 695 28.25 6.33 -0.61
CA ARG A 695 29.65 6.31 -1.03
C ARG A 695 29.80 5.70 -2.42
N TYR A 696 30.68 6.28 -3.22
CA TYR A 696 31.10 5.71 -4.50
C TYR A 696 32.31 4.81 -4.27
N LEU A 697 32.30 3.65 -4.90
CA LEU A 697 33.33 2.63 -4.81
C LEU A 697 33.66 2.13 -6.23
N SER A 698 34.82 1.49 -6.38
CA SER A 698 35.14 0.69 -7.57
C SER A 698 35.55 -0.71 -7.10
N GLN A 699 34.93 -1.74 -7.67
CA GLN A 699 35.17 -3.12 -7.28
C GLN A 699 36.65 -3.46 -7.43
N GLU A 700 37.20 -4.11 -6.40
CA GLU A 700 38.63 -4.42 -6.38
C GLU A 700 38.95 -5.60 -7.32
N VAL A 701 40.09 -5.52 -8.02
CA VAL A 701 40.55 -6.56 -8.96
C VAL A 701 41.82 -7.20 -8.40
N PRO A 702 41.77 -8.46 -7.95
CA PRO A 702 42.98 -9.18 -7.52
C PRO A 702 43.94 -9.45 -8.70
N PRO A 703 45.27 -9.45 -8.47
CA PRO A 703 45.95 -9.19 -7.21
C PRO A 703 46.05 -7.69 -6.89
N LEU A 704 45.77 -7.31 -5.64
CA LEU A 704 45.87 -5.93 -5.19
C LEU A 704 47.33 -5.53 -4.94
N GLN A 705 47.72 -4.35 -5.43
CA GLN A 705 48.99 -3.73 -5.07
C GLN A 705 48.83 -3.01 -3.72
N VAL A 706 49.16 -3.71 -2.64
CA VAL A 706 49.00 -3.18 -1.27
C VAL A 706 50.31 -2.54 -0.79
N PRO A 707 50.28 -1.32 -0.23
CA PRO A 707 51.44 -0.74 0.44
C PRO A 707 51.94 -1.64 1.60
N VAL A 708 53.24 -1.94 1.61
CA VAL A 708 53.84 -2.90 2.57
C VAL A 708 53.86 -2.38 4.01
N GLU A 709 53.88 -1.06 4.21
CA GLU A 709 54.19 -0.47 5.52
C GLU A 709 53.00 0.14 6.27
N THR A 710 51.86 0.38 5.61
CA THR A 710 50.74 1.10 6.22
C THR A 710 49.41 0.43 5.93
N PRO A 711 48.46 0.44 6.89
CA PRO A 711 47.09 0.02 6.61
C PRO A 711 46.52 0.89 5.49
N TRP A 712 45.82 0.27 4.56
CA TRP A 712 45.36 0.91 3.33
C TRP A 712 43.91 0.52 3.04
N TRP A 713 43.12 1.45 2.50
CA TRP A 713 41.74 1.18 2.08
C TRP A 713 41.71 0.96 0.57
N SER A 714 41.16 -0.18 0.13
CA SER A 714 40.94 -0.46 -1.29
C SER A 714 39.90 0.46 -1.92
N THR A 715 39.82 0.46 -3.25
CA THR A 715 38.79 1.18 -4.01
C THR A 715 37.38 0.69 -3.71
N GLU A 716 37.24 -0.55 -3.25
CA GLU A 716 35.97 -1.13 -2.77
C GLU A 716 35.73 -0.83 -1.29
N GLY A 717 36.63 -0.07 -0.68
CA GLY A 717 36.53 0.31 0.72
C GLY A 717 36.85 -0.82 1.68
N ARG A 718 37.64 -1.83 1.30
CA ARG A 718 38.17 -2.83 2.24
C ARG A 718 39.44 -2.30 2.91
N LEU A 719 39.52 -2.36 4.23
CA LEU A 719 40.76 -2.10 4.97
C LEU A 719 41.65 -3.33 4.82
N VAL A 720 42.84 -3.13 4.28
CA VAL A 720 43.91 -4.12 4.28
C VAL A 720 44.86 -3.77 5.44
N PRO A 721 44.90 -4.59 6.51
CA PRO A 721 45.83 -4.35 7.62
C PRO A 721 47.28 -4.60 7.18
N ASN A 722 48.23 -3.93 7.83
CA ASN A 722 49.65 -4.28 7.68
C ASN A 722 49.86 -5.75 8.12
N GLY A 723 50.78 -6.48 7.48
CA GLY A 723 50.99 -7.94 7.56
C GLY A 723 51.36 -8.53 8.93
N GLY A 724 50.60 -8.20 9.98
CA GLY A 724 50.77 -8.74 11.33
C GLY A 724 50.07 -7.99 12.47
N ALA A 725 49.33 -6.89 12.24
CA ALA A 725 48.67 -6.17 13.34
C ALA A 725 47.20 -5.82 13.07
N THR A 726 46.31 -6.32 13.93
CA THR A 726 44.90 -5.92 14.02
C THR A 726 44.83 -4.51 14.60
N ILE A 727 44.59 -3.50 13.78
CA ILE A 727 44.37 -2.12 14.22
C ILE A 727 42.94 -1.73 13.86
N THR A 728 42.19 -1.22 14.84
CA THR A 728 40.86 -0.64 14.64
C THR A 728 40.97 0.55 13.67
N PRO A 729 40.28 0.55 12.51
CA PRO A 729 40.37 1.67 11.57
C PRO A 729 39.85 2.96 12.22
N TYR A 730 40.70 3.97 12.27
CA TYR A 730 40.25 5.34 12.50
C TYR A 730 39.50 5.83 11.24
N PRO A 731 38.36 6.52 11.37
CA PRO A 731 37.69 7.13 10.23
C PRO A 731 38.57 8.24 9.64
N GLY A 732 39.28 7.91 8.56
CA GLY A 732 39.92 8.83 7.62
C GLY A 732 40.84 9.90 8.22
N ARG A 733 42.10 9.56 8.53
CA ARG A 733 43.22 10.53 8.49
C ARG A 733 44.51 9.81 8.08
N PHE A 734 45.19 10.32 7.05
CA PHE A 734 46.58 10.04 6.74
C PHE A 734 47.40 11.32 6.95
N ARG A 735 48.11 11.43 8.08
CA ARG A 735 49.43 12.07 8.15
C ARG A 735 50.22 11.44 9.30
N LEU A 736 51.34 10.79 8.96
CA LEU A 736 52.41 10.45 9.89
C LEU A 736 53.24 11.72 10.14
N GLY A 737 53.19 12.27 11.36
CA GLY A 737 54.27 13.10 11.90
C GLY A 737 54.03 14.61 12.12
N GLY A 738 52.79 15.10 12.28
CA GLY A 738 52.54 16.52 12.61
C GLY A 738 51.52 16.70 13.75
N PRO A 739 51.59 17.80 14.54
CA PRO A 739 50.67 18.05 15.65
C PRO A 739 49.24 18.33 15.15
N ASP A 740 48.27 17.91 15.96
CA ASP A 740 46.83 17.90 15.66
C ASP A 740 46.23 19.32 15.55
N PRO A 741 45.47 19.66 14.49
CA PRO A 741 44.86 20.97 14.34
C PRO A 741 43.34 20.89 14.56
N VAL A 742 42.91 20.74 15.81
CA VAL A 742 41.70 21.44 16.27
C VAL A 742 42.25 22.51 17.21
N ALA A 743 42.52 23.73 16.76
CA ALA A 743 41.51 24.77 16.91
C ALA A 743 41.81 26.10 16.17
N ASN A 744 42.95 26.28 15.48
CA ASN A 744 43.41 27.64 15.11
C ASN A 744 44.19 27.76 13.78
N LEU A 745 43.66 27.33 12.63
CA LEU A 745 44.26 27.66 11.32
C LEU A 745 43.31 28.47 10.43
N PRO A 746 43.80 29.57 9.80
CA PRO A 746 43.03 30.36 8.84
C PRO A 746 42.80 29.58 7.53
N ALA A 747 41.69 29.84 6.86
CA ALA A 747 41.31 29.23 5.58
C ALA A 747 42.44 29.36 4.54
N GLY A 748 42.75 28.28 3.80
CA GLY A 748 43.63 28.35 2.63
C GLY A 748 44.82 27.38 2.53
N LEU A 749 45.02 26.42 3.44
CA LEU A 749 46.16 25.47 3.37
C LEU A 749 45.77 23.98 3.18
N PHE A 750 44.47 23.70 3.02
CA PHE A 750 43.91 22.39 2.69
C PHE A 750 42.90 22.45 1.53
N ASP A 751 42.89 23.54 0.77
CA ASP A 751 41.97 23.73 -0.37
C ASP A 751 42.36 22.88 -1.60
N ASP A 752 43.57 22.30 -1.62
CA ASP A 752 43.99 21.28 -2.59
C ASP A 752 43.68 19.89 -2.03
N VAL A 753 42.47 19.42 -2.30
CA VAL A 753 41.89 18.18 -1.78
C VAL A 753 42.72 16.96 -2.22
N VAL A 754 43.46 16.35 -1.29
CA VAL A 754 44.14 15.08 -1.54
C VAL A 754 43.08 13.97 -1.51
N TYR A 755 42.55 13.64 -2.67
CA TYR A 755 41.75 12.43 -2.81
C TYR A 755 42.62 11.19 -2.61
N ALA A 756 42.10 10.19 -1.89
CA ALA A 756 42.75 8.88 -1.86
C ALA A 756 42.75 8.23 -3.26
N TYR A 757 41.74 8.55 -4.08
CA TYR A 757 41.56 8.09 -5.45
C TYR A 757 40.98 9.21 -6.31
N LEU A 758 41.41 9.31 -7.57
CA LEU A 758 40.87 10.33 -8.48
C LEU A 758 39.36 10.17 -8.68
N PRO A 759 38.62 11.28 -8.86
CA PRO A 759 37.26 11.24 -9.38
C PRO A 759 37.15 10.35 -10.61
N ALA A 760 36.10 9.53 -10.67
CA ALA A 760 35.98 8.47 -11.66
C ALA A 760 34.57 8.34 -12.25
N ALA A 761 33.56 9.02 -11.73
CA ALA A 761 32.20 8.98 -12.28
C ALA A 761 31.42 10.23 -11.92
N LYS A 762 30.39 10.57 -12.70
CA LYS A 762 29.31 11.46 -12.23
C LYS A 762 28.14 10.59 -11.82
N VAL A 763 27.54 10.88 -10.66
CA VAL A 763 26.46 10.08 -10.12
C VAL A 763 25.24 10.97 -9.88
N ARG A 764 24.07 10.49 -10.28
CA ARG A 764 22.78 11.14 -10.00
C ARG A 764 21.80 10.13 -9.44
N PHE A 765 20.98 10.57 -8.50
CA PHE A 765 19.86 9.80 -7.97
C PHE A 765 18.56 10.49 -8.35
N SER A 766 17.55 9.69 -8.62
CA SER A 766 16.18 10.12 -8.83
C SER A 766 15.27 9.18 -8.05
N TRP A 767 14.40 9.67 -7.18
CA TRP A 767 13.52 8.79 -6.40
C TRP A 767 12.11 9.38 -6.25
N PRO A 768 11.09 8.51 -6.21
CA PRO A 768 9.73 8.90 -5.89
C PRO A 768 9.62 9.25 -4.39
N GLU A 769 9.33 10.50 -4.05
CA GLU A 769 9.09 10.88 -2.65
C GLU A 769 7.62 10.74 -2.28
N GLN A 770 7.32 9.93 -1.27
CA GLN A 770 5.98 9.84 -0.69
C GLN A 770 5.69 11.11 0.13
N GLN A 771 4.90 12.02 -0.43
CA GLN A 771 4.57 13.30 0.19
C GLN A 771 3.17 13.29 0.84
N PRO A 772 3.00 13.93 2.01
CA PRO A 772 1.68 14.20 2.58
C PRO A 772 0.73 14.84 1.55
N PHE A 773 -0.55 14.48 1.60
CA PHE A 773 -1.60 15.02 0.72
C PHE A 773 -1.39 14.81 -0.79
N SER A 774 -0.63 13.79 -1.19
CA SER A 774 -0.53 13.36 -2.58
C SER A 774 -1.42 12.14 -2.81
N LEU A 775 -2.32 12.22 -3.79
CA LEU A 775 -3.29 11.16 -4.10
C LEU A 775 -3.23 10.81 -5.59
N LEU A 776 -3.13 9.51 -5.90
CA LEU A 776 -3.26 9.00 -7.25
C LEU A 776 -4.53 8.15 -7.35
N VAL A 777 -5.42 8.50 -8.27
CA VAL A 777 -6.55 7.64 -8.64
C VAL A 777 -6.13 6.82 -9.85
N ARG A 778 -6.23 5.49 -9.74
CA ARG A 778 -5.86 4.55 -10.80
C ARG A 778 -7.08 3.76 -11.25
N LEU A 779 -7.50 3.99 -12.49
CA LEU A 779 -8.61 3.26 -13.09
C LEU A 779 -8.11 1.93 -13.66
N THR A 780 -8.85 0.86 -13.39
CA THR A 780 -8.56 -0.46 -13.96
C THR A 780 -9.33 -0.66 -15.27
N ALA A 781 -8.66 -1.22 -16.27
CA ALA A 781 -9.24 -1.72 -17.51
C ALA A 781 -10.07 -2.97 -17.22
N VAL A 782 -11.25 -3.07 -17.82
CA VAL A 782 -12.13 -4.24 -17.67
C VAL A 782 -11.72 -5.35 -18.64
N GLU A 783 -11.16 -4.97 -19.79
CA GLU A 783 -10.62 -5.88 -20.79
C GLU A 783 -9.14 -5.56 -21.02
N LYS A 784 -8.34 -6.57 -21.38
CA LYS A 784 -6.88 -6.45 -21.51
C LYS A 784 -6.39 -5.29 -22.40
N ASP A 785 -7.14 -4.98 -23.46
CA ASP A 785 -6.79 -3.95 -24.45
C ASP A 785 -7.78 -2.77 -24.43
N GLU A 786 -8.51 -2.57 -23.32
CA GLU A 786 -9.50 -1.50 -23.22
C GLU A 786 -8.84 -0.11 -23.20
N VAL A 787 -9.28 0.77 -24.09
CA VAL A 787 -8.93 2.20 -24.06
C VAL A 787 -10.08 3.01 -23.48
N ILE A 788 -9.89 3.56 -22.29
CA ILE A 788 -10.90 4.44 -21.65
C ILE A 788 -11.01 5.74 -22.44
N HIS A 789 -12.22 6.05 -22.91
CA HIS A 789 -12.47 7.24 -23.73
C HIS A 789 -12.09 8.56 -23.01
N PRO A 790 -11.41 9.51 -23.68
CA PRO A 790 -10.94 10.76 -23.06
C PRO A 790 -12.01 11.57 -22.30
N ALA A 791 -13.23 11.62 -22.83
CA ALA A 791 -14.35 12.30 -22.17
C ALA A 791 -14.72 11.73 -20.79
N VAL A 792 -14.48 10.42 -20.55
CA VAL A 792 -14.65 9.81 -19.24
C VAL A 792 -13.53 10.27 -18.31
N LEU A 793 -12.29 10.24 -18.79
CA LEU A 793 -11.11 10.68 -18.03
C LEU A 793 -11.22 12.15 -17.62
N ASP A 794 -11.67 13.03 -18.53
CA ASP A 794 -11.88 14.45 -18.23
C ASP A 794 -12.96 14.66 -17.16
N ARG A 795 -14.05 13.88 -17.22
CA ARG A 795 -15.12 13.96 -16.22
C ARG A 795 -14.63 13.51 -14.85
N VAL A 796 -13.93 12.36 -14.79
CA VAL A 796 -13.34 11.85 -13.55
C VAL A 796 -12.38 12.88 -12.97
N TRP A 797 -11.48 13.42 -13.80
CA TRP A 797 -10.53 14.45 -13.40
C TRP A 797 -11.22 15.71 -12.85
N GLN A 798 -12.21 16.24 -13.55
CA GLN A 798 -13.00 17.39 -13.09
C GLN A 798 -13.73 17.11 -11.77
N GLY A 799 -14.33 15.92 -11.64
CA GLY A 799 -14.97 15.47 -10.41
C GLY A 799 -13.99 15.45 -9.24
N MET A 800 -12.84 14.81 -9.43
CA MET A 800 -11.76 14.76 -8.43
C MET A 800 -11.34 16.15 -7.97
N GLN A 801 -11.12 17.09 -8.91
CA GLN A 801 -10.72 18.47 -8.57
C GLN A 801 -11.79 19.22 -7.76
N LYS A 802 -13.08 18.91 -7.93
CA LYS A 802 -14.19 19.54 -7.17
C LYS A 802 -14.23 19.13 -5.70
N VAL A 803 -13.77 17.92 -5.36
CA VAL A 803 -13.95 17.34 -4.01
C VAL A 803 -12.66 17.03 -3.29
N LYS A 804 -11.52 17.28 -3.93
CA LYS A 804 -10.21 17.03 -3.33
C LYS A 804 -10.04 17.77 -1.99
N PRO A 805 -9.30 17.19 -1.04
CA PRO A 805 -8.87 17.93 0.13
C PRO A 805 -8.09 19.18 -0.28
N ALA A 806 -8.28 20.29 0.43
CA ALA A 806 -7.53 21.52 0.17
C ALA A 806 -6.02 21.26 0.30
N GLY A 807 -5.24 21.74 -0.67
CA GLY A 807 -3.79 21.51 -0.72
C GLY A 807 -3.36 20.14 -1.23
N ALA A 808 -4.29 19.21 -1.51
CA ALA A 808 -3.94 17.91 -2.06
C ALA A 808 -3.53 17.99 -3.54
N ARG A 809 -2.43 17.30 -3.85
CA ARG A 809 -1.99 17.03 -5.23
C ARG A 809 -2.70 15.78 -5.73
N LEU A 810 -3.20 15.84 -6.97
CA LEU A 810 -3.94 14.75 -7.58
C LEU A 810 -3.28 14.35 -8.89
N MET A 811 -3.26 13.04 -9.16
CA MET A 811 -3.07 12.51 -10.51
C MET A 811 -4.15 11.48 -10.83
N LEU A 812 -4.38 11.26 -12.12
CA LEU A 812 -5.24 10.21 -12.64
C LEU A 812 -4.42 9.32 -13.56
N ALA A 813 -4.45 8.01 -13.32
CA ALA A 813 -3.86 7.00 -14.17
C ALA A 813 -4.90 5.99 -14.67
N VAL A 814 -4.60 5.36 -15.80
CA VAL A 814 -5.28 4.16 -16.31
C VAL A 814 -4.25 3.05 -16.36
N GLU A 815 -4.50 1.94 -15.67
CA GLU A 815 -3.48 0.92 -15.42
C GLU A 815 -2.20 1.59 -14.91
N ASN A 816 -1.07 1.46 -15.61
CA ASN A 816 0.20 2.06 -15.21
C ASN A 816 0.43 3.50 -15.74
N ASP A 817 -0.40 3.98 -16.66
CA ASP A 817 -0.15 5.22 -17.40
C ASP A 817 -0.85 6.42 -16.77
N ILE A 818 -0.10 7.47 -16.44
CA ILE A 818 -0.69 8.74 -16.00
C ILE A 818 -1.32 9.45 -17.19
N VAL A 819 -2.60 9.74 -17.08
CA VAL A 819 -3.39 10.39 -18.13
C VAL A 819 -3.73 11.85 -17.81
N ARG A 820 -3.73 12.27 -16.53
CA ARG A 820 -3.95 13.67 -16.10
C ARG A 820 -3.12 14.00 -14.85
N GLY A 821 -2.74 15.27 -14.71
CA GLY A 821 -2.08 15.80 -13.51
C GLY A 821 -0.55 15.93 -13.59
N LEU A 822 0.06 15.63 -14.75
CA LEU A 822 1.49 15.85 -15.00
C LEU A 822 1.85 17.34 -15.12
N ASP A 823 0.88 18.21 -15.43
CA ASP A 823 1.06 19.66 -15.53
C ASP A 823 0.84 20.32 -14.16
N VAL A 824 1.82 20.27 -13.26
CA VAL A 824 1.89 21.14 -12.07
C VAL A 824 3.32 21.58 -11.78
#